data_AF-A0A9X1X9H3-F1
#
_entry.id   AF-A0A9X1X9H3-F1
#
_cell.length_a   1.000
_cell.length_b   1.000
_cell.length_c   1.000
_cell.angle_alpha   90.00
_cell.angle_beta   90.00
_cell.angle_gamma   90.00
#
_symmetry.space_group_name_H-M   'P 1'
#
loop_
_entity.id
_entity.type
_entity.pdbx_description
1 polymer ?
#
loop_
_entity_poly.entity_id
_entity_poly.type
_entity_poly.pdbx_seq_one_letter_code
_entity_poly.pdbx_strand_id
1 'polypeptide(L)'
;MKTKSYKKVFSLALIMVFIASMLSPMVSSKAIAADVISVSDAISSNTGSDKTVEGYIVGAVKGGSGTSISFQLSAPFIQDTNLAIADSPNETDKTKILPVQLPAGAVRDGLNLKAHPENLGKKVQITGDLMAYFSVPGHKNAKSFSFVGDTPSEPQAEPVTASPDSGLLKTGTKIALTTATENAAIYYTLDGTNPTSSSNRYSEPLTINEDATVKAIAIKDGLKNSEISSFKYTVAFTGLRIHDIQGASHQSPFANKSVADVEGVVTHVVDANNFYMQDTTPDLDENTSDGILIYQKNHGLKSGDAVKVTGQVKEWVLEGYADKLKTDLPVTEINAENGGSVTVTESGHALPAPVVLGDKGRHIPTQIIDNDNFGLFDPKEDGIDFYESLEGMRVEVDNPKIVAPQNYGELVVVTNNKGNTPFNTSGAINISKADYNPERIFVDINDSSFIAKSGDYFKGNITGVMSYSFSNYKVLTNKDQLPTFVECKTKRETTKLLGKNKKLTIASFNVENFSANKDGKDGTSDEKAGRIADSIVHNLNAPDIVGLIEMQDGDGPVNDGKTDAKDSADRLINEIKAKGGPSYEYTDIAPIDVKDGGIPGGNIRVAFIYNPDRVSLAPGTKGTATQAVEYKNGKLSLNPGRIDPTNPAFENSRKPLAAQFMFNGEKVTVIANHFNSKGGDQPMFGKNQPPVLSSEVQRLQIAGIVNNFVKSIKADDPKANVVLLGDFNDFEFTPALEEVKGNELSDMIQEVPYPERYSYSYQGNAQVLDHILVSNNLKKDTNVDIVHINSQFMEQHGRASDHDPVVVQVKLKEDCGLHKFKKAN
;
A
#
# COMPACT_ATOMS: atom_id res chain seq x y z
N MET A 1 -8.03 56.80 -13.99
CA MET A 1 -7.65 58.08 -13.35
C MET A 1 -6.77 57.76 -12.14
N LYS A 2 -5.60 58.39 -11.96
CA LYS A 2 -5.36 59.59 -11.10
C LYS A 2 -5.86 59.41 -9.65
N THR A 3 -5.09 59.63 -8.57
CA THR A 3 -3.66 60.06 -8.41
C THR A 3 -3.18 59.93 -6.96
N LYS A 4 -1.85 59.69 -6.75
CA LYS A 4 -0.94 60.15 -5.65
C LYS A 4 -1.35 59.86 -4.16
N SER A 5 -0.49 59.46 -3.21
CA SER A 5 0.98 59.51 -2.99
C SER A 5 1.56 60.80 -2.36
N TYR A 6 1.85 60.71 -1.05
CA TYR A 6 2.91 61.34 -0.22
C TYR A 6 3.18 60.35 0.95
N LYS A 7 4.37 60.01 1.49
CA LYS A 7 5.80 60.40 1.41
C LYS A 7 6.31 61.63 2.20
N LYS A 8 7.14 61.31 3.22
CA LYS A 8 8.24 62.11 3.86
C LYS A 8 7.88 63.23 4.86
N VAL A 9 8.71 63.68 5.84
CA VAL A 9 9.89 63.25 6.67
C VAL A 9 10.15 64.41 7.69
N PHE A 10 11.17 64.35 8.58
CA PHE A 10 11.72 65.39 9.52
C PHE A 10 11.14 65.41 10.96
N SER A 11 11.90 65.71 12.04
CA SER A 11 13.36 65.97 12.19
C SER A 11 13.92 65.61 13.59
N LEU A 12 15.25 65.54 13.73
CA LEU A 12 16.03 65.61 14.99
C LEU A 12 16.30 67.08 15.43
N ALA A 13 16.51 67.30 16.74
CA ALA A 13 17.40 68.31 17.40
C ALA A 13 17.31 68.15 18.95
N LEU A 14 18.39 67.90 19.74
CA LEU A 14 19.38 68.84 20.34
C LEU A 14 18.82 69.75 21.49
N ILE A 15 19.49 70.03 22.63
CA ILE A 15 20.76 69.53 23.24
C ILE A 15 20.84 69.84 24.79
N MET A 16 22.00 69.57 25.42
CA MET A 16 22.47 69.80 26.83
C MET A 16 22.12 71.16 27.51
N VAL A 17 22.38 71.47 28.80
CA VAL A 17 23.39 71.04 29.83
C VAL A 17 22.78 71.17 31.28
N PHE A 18 23.43 71.15 32.47
CA PHE A 18 24.84 71.26 32.96
C PHE A 18 25.15 70.27 34.13
N ILE A 19 26.02 70.62 35.09
CA ILE A 19 26.66 69.76 36.13
C ILE A 19 26.81 70.55 37.47
N ALA A 20 27.06 69.83 38.60
CA ALA A 20 27.55 70.27 39.94
C ALA A 20 26.47 70.59 41.02
N SER A 21 26.65 70.29 42.33
CA SER A 21 27.67 69.45 43.03
C SER A 21 27.35 69.18 44.52
N MET A 22 27.76 68.01 45.02
CA MET A 22 28.23 67.69 46.39
C MET A 22 27.30 67.66 47.64
N LEU A 23 27.48 66.57 48.41
CA LEU A 23 27.52 66.42 49.88
C LEU A 23 26.26 66.57 50.77
N SER A 24 25.64 65.40 51.04
CA SER A 24 25.21 64.93 52.39
C SER A 24 24.02 65.63 53.11
N PRO A 25 23.40 65.01 54.15
CA PRO A 25 23.65 63.68 54.73
C PRO A 25 22.47 62.69 54.61
N MET A 26 22.64 61.46 55.11
CA MET A 26 21.52 60.57 55.43
C MET A 26 20.61 61.20 56.50
N VAL A 27 19.29 61.07 56.32
CA VAL A 27 18.32 61.10 57.43
C VAL A 27 17.73 59.69 57.55
N SER A 28 18.06 59.00 58.64
CA SER A 28 17.53 57.67 58.94
C SER A 28 16.08 57.77 59.44
N SER A 29 15.12 57.71 58.52
CA SER A 29 13.74 57.39 58.87
C SER A 29 13.64 55.90 59.21
N LYS A 30 13.65 55.58 60.50
CA LYS A 30 13.36 54.22 60.99
C LYS A 30 11.98 53.80 60.49
N ALA A 31 11.94 52.88 59.53
CA ALA A 31 10.70 52.21 59.16
C ALA A 31 10.22 51.41 60.39
N ILE A 32 9.00 51.68 60.84
CA ILE A 32 8.33 50.83 61.81
C ILE A 32 8.00 49.53 61.06
N ALA A 33 8.34 48.37 61.63
CA ALA A 33 7.94 47.10 61.04
C ALA A 33 6.41 47.05 60.99
N ALA A 34 5.84 46.89 59.80
CA ALA A 34 4.43 46.58 59.68
C ALA A 34 4.20 45.17 60.24
N ASP A 35 3.20 44.99 61.10
CA ASP A 35 2.85 43.69 61.64
C ASP A 35 2.53 42.71 60.50
N VAL A 36 3.40 41.72 60.32
CA VAL A 36 3.19 40.62 59.37
C VAL A 36 2.15 39.69 59.99
N ILE A 37 1.07 39.44 59.27
CA ILE A 37 -0.03 38.59 59.72
C ILE A 37 -0.13 37.32 58.89
N SER A 38 -0.73 36.27 59.47
CA SER A 38 -1.00 35.02 58.76
C SER A 38 -2.12 35.17 57.73
N VAL A 39 -2.30 34.17 56.88
CA VAL A 39 -3.43 34.12 55.93
C VAL A 39 -4.77 33.99 56.68
N SER A 40 -4.83 33.21 57.76
CA SER A 40 -6.04 33.10 58.59
C SER A 40 -6.38 34.38 59.38
N ASP A 41 -5.38 35.15 59.83
CA ASP A 41 -5.59 36.50 60.36
C ASP A 41 -6.12 37.46 59.28
N ALA A 42 -5.53 37.40 58.08
CA ALA A 42 -5.95 38.21 56.93
C ALA A 42 -7.39 37.89 56.50
N ILE A 43 -7.78 36.61 56.45
CA ILE A 43 -9.15 36.17 56.11
C ILE A 43 -10.15 36.60 57.19
N SER A 44 -9.80 36.50 58.48
CA SER A 44 -10.72 36.76 59.59
C SER A 44 -10.96 38.24 59.88
N SER A 45 -9.95 39.10 59.65
CA SER A 45 -10.04 40.55 59.90
C SER A 45 -10.25 41.40 58.63
N ASN A 46 -9.76 40.90 57.48
CA ASN A 46 -9.88 41.38 56.10
C ASN A 46 -10.20 42.88 55.87
N THR A 47 -9.50 43.78 56.56
CA THR A 47 -9.68 45.23 56.45
C THR A 47 -8.34 45.97 56.64
N GLY A 48 -8.19 47.10 55.93
CA GLY A 48 -7.05 48.01 56.07
C GLY A 48 -6.08 47.98 54.89
N SER A 49 -5.46 49.13 54.61
CA SER A 49 -4.42 49.27 53.59
C SER A 49 -3.04 48.86 54.09
N ASP A 50 -2.12 48.59 53.17
CA ASP A 50 -0.69 48.36 53.44
C ASP A 50 -0.40 47.28 54.49
N LYS A 51 -1.20 46.20 54.47
CA LYS A 51 -1.02 45.02 55.30
C LYS A 51 -0.11 44.01 54.60
N THR A 52 0.91 43.53 55.33
CA THR A 52 1.77 42.43 54.89
C THR A 52 1.21 41.11 55.37
N VAL A 53 0.84 40.23 54.43
CA VAL A 53 0.35 38.88 54.69
C VAL A 53 1.43 37.88 54.32
N GLU A 54 1.74 36.97 55.23
CA GLU A 54 2.64 35.84 54.98
C GLU A 54 1.85 34.56 54.73
N GLY A 55 2.16 33.83 53.66
CA GLY A 55 1.55 32.55 53.34
C GLY A 55 2.35 31.76 52.31
N TYR A 56 1.98 30.50 52.09
CA TYR A 56 2.49 29.69 50.98
C TYR A 56 1.63 29.90 49.73
N ILE A 57 2.28 29.94 48.56
CA ILE A 57 1.60 30.01 47.27
C ILE A 57 1.01 28.63 46.95
N VAL A 58 -0.32 28.51 46.99
CA VAL A 58 -1.04 27.23 46.75
C VAL A 58 -1.68 27.16 45.37
N GLY A 59 -1.74 28.25 44.61
CA GLY A 59 -2.28 28.24 43.25
C GLY A 59 -2.70 29.61 42.73
N ALA A 60 -3.70 29.62 41.85
CA ALA A 60 -4.35 30.82 41.31
C ALA A 60 -5.88 30.66 41.24
N VAL A 61 -6.63 31.76 41.13
CA VAL A 61 -8.09 31.73 40.98
C VAL A 61 -8.45 31.37 39.54
N LYS A 62 -9.14 30.23 39.36
CA LYS A 62 -9.60 29.75 38.05
C LYS A 62 -10.87 30.47 37.58
N GLY A 63 -11.71 30.91 38.52
CA GLY A 63 -12.92 31.69 38.26
C GLY A 63 -13.98 31.54 39.35
N GLY A 64 -15.13 32.19 39.18
CA GLY A 64 -16.23 32.21 40.16
C GLY A 64 -16.12 33.33 41.20
N SER A 65 -17.11 33.43 42.09
CA SER A 65 -17.16 34.44 43.16
C SER A 65 -18.02 34.02 44.35
N GLY A 66 -17.69 34.52 45.55
CA GLY A 66 -18.35 34.11 46.79
C GLY A 66 -18.15 32.61 47.03
N THR A 67 -19.21 31.92 47.46
CA THR A 67 -19.22 30.46 47.65
C THR A 67 -18.91 29.65 46.38
N SER A 68 -19.03 30.26 45.18
CA SER A 68 -18.71 29.60 43.90
C SER A 68 -17.25 29.73 43.45
N ILE A 69 -16.39 30.43 44.20
CA ILE A 69 -14.98 30.63 43.83
C ILE A 69 -14.27 29.27 43.62
N SER A 70 -13.39 29.22 42.62
CA SER A 70 -12.60 28.05 42.27
C SER A 70 -11.13 28.41 42.11
N PHE A 71 -10.27 27.60 42.72
CA PHE A 71 -8.83 27.71 42.60
C PHE A 71 -8.30 26.59 41.71
N GLN A 72 -7.28 26.90 40.92
CA GLN A 72 -6.41 25.93 40.28
C GLN A 72 -5.17 25.80 41.16
N LEU A 73 -4.91 24.59 41.68
CA LEU A 73 -3.83 24.30 42.63
C LEU A 73 -2.67 23.51 41.98
N SER A 74 -2.71 23.32 40.66
CA SER A 74 -1.70 22.58 39.90
C SER A 74 -1.54 23.13 38.48
N ALA A 75 -0.35 22.97 37.90
CA ALA A 75 -0.01 23.39 36.54
C ALA A 75 -0.82 22.61 35.47
N PRO A 76 -0.98 23.15 34.24
CA PRO A 76 -0.48 24.43 33.73
C PRO A 76 -1.40 25.61 34.09
N PHE A 77 -0.85 26.63 34.77
CA PHE A 77 -1.61 27.80 35.19
C PHE A 77 -1.85 28.78 34.03
N ILE A 78 -3.09 29.21 33.84
CA ILE A 78 -3.50 30.06 32.70
C ILE A 78 -3.73 31.54 33.07
N GLN A 79 -3.71 31.89 34.35
CA GLN A 79 -3.96 33.24 34.85
C GLN A 79 -2.68 33.91 35.33
N ASP A 80 -2.47 35.17 34.94
CA ASP A 80 -1.36 36.03 35.41
C ASP A 80 -1.83 37.16 36.35
N THR A 81 -3.12 37.46 36.40
CA THR A 81 -3.68 38.63 37.13
C THR A 81 -3.88 38.43 38.63
N ASN A 82 -3.68 37.21 39.13
CA ASN A 82 -4.04 36.84 40.51
C ASN A 82 -3.25 35.62 40.99
N LEU A 83 -3.25 35.43 42.32
CA LEU A 83 -2.59 34.35 43.04
C LEU A 83 -3.52 33.83 44.15
N ALA A 84 -3.19 32.70 44.74
CA ALA A 84 -3.87 32.13 45.90
C ALA A 84 -2.84 31.70 46.95
N ILE A 85 -2.97 32.21 48.18
CA ILE A 85 -2.06 31.90 49.30
C ILE A 85 -2.82 31.27 50.49
N ALA A 86 -2.13 30.46 51.29
CA ALA A 86 -2.66 29.83 52.50
C ALA A 86 -1.56 29.61 53.56
N ASP A 87 -1.94 29.37 54.82
CA ASP A 87 -1.00 29.12 55.92
C ASP A 87 -0.25 27.77 55.80
N SER A 88 -0.72 26.88 54.92
CA SER A 88 -0.12 25.57 54.63
C SER A 88 0.11 25.42 53.11
N PRO A 89 1.27 24.89 52.66
CA PRO A 89 1.60 24.76 51.25
C PRO A 89 0.74 23.76 50.47
N ASN A 90 0.00 22.90 51.19
CA ASN A 90 -0.89 21.88 50.61
C ASN A 90 -2.37 22.14 50.95
N GLU A 91 -2.75 23.38 51.26
CA GLU A 91 -4.15 23.69 51.59
C GLU A 91 -5.06 23.60 50.36
N THR A 92 -6.21 22.96 50.54
CA THR A 92 -7.24 22.73 49.51
C THR A 92 -8.62 23.23 49.95
N ASP A 93 -8.80 23.51 51.24
CA ASP A 93 -9.99 24.12 51.80
C ASP A 93 -10.10 25.59 51.38
N LYS A 94 -11.05 25.84 50.48
CA LYS A 94 -11.32 27.17 49.91
C LYS A 94 -11.61 28.25 50.96
N THR A 95 -12.02 27.92 52.18
CA THR A 95 -12.29 28.92 53.23
C THR A 95 -11.02 29.44 53.92
N LYS A 96 -9.86 28.83 53.66
CA LYS A 96 -8.55 29.19 54.23
C LYS A 96 -7.56 29.71 53.18
N ILE A 97 -7.99 29.82 51.92
CA ILE A 97 -7.19 30.28 50.80
C ILE A 97 -7.57 31.73 50.48
N LEU A 98 -6.63 32.65 50.62
CA LEU A 98 -6.80 34.07 50.35
C LEU A 98 -6.45 34.37 48.88
N PRO A 99 -7.41 34.82 48.04
CA PRO A 99 -7.12 35.29 46.70
C PRO A 99 -6.39 36.64 46.75
N VAL A 100 -5.26 36.73 46.05
CA VAL A 100 -4.43 37.93 45.93
C VAL A 100 -4.56 38.50 44.52
N GLN A 101 -4.75 39.80 44.39
CA GLN A 101 -4.70 40.51 43.11
C GLN A 101 -3.25 40.88 42.78
N LEU A 102 -2.81 40.64 41.54
CA LEU A 102 -1.50 41.04 41.04
C LEU A 102 -1.64 42.21 40.05
N PRO A 103 -1.43 43.49 40.47
CA PRO A 103 -1.36 44.62 39.56
C PRO A 103 -0.23 44.45 38.53
N ALA A 104 -0.34 45.07 37.35
CA ALA A 104 0.71 44.99 36.34
C ALA A 104 2.00 45.68 36.80
N GLY A 105 3.15 45.12 36.42
CA GLY A 105 4.47 45.50 36.94
C GLY A 105 5.01 44.49 37.96
N ALA A 106 6.12 44.83 38.61
CA ALA A 106 7.02 43.90 39.30
C ALA A 106 6.37 42.83 40.20
N VAL A 107 5.28 43.15 40.90
CA VAL A 107 4.57 42.18 41.77
C VAL A 107 3.87 41.08 40.96
N ARG A 108 3.25 41.40 39.82
CA ARG A 108 2.77 40.38 38.89
C ARG A 108 3.92 39.65 38.24
N ASP A 109 4.87 40.43 37.72
CA ASP A 109 5.93 39.91 36.87
C ASP A 109 6.73 38.83 37.62
N GLY A 110 7.05 39.05 38.91
CA GLY A 110 7.79 38.09 39.74
C GLY A 110 6.97 37.01 40.48
N LEU A 111 5.64 37.09 40.59
CA LEU A 111 4.83 36.11 41.35
C LEU A 111 3.89 35.24 40.51
N ASN A 112 3.55 35.61 39.28
CA ASN A 112 2.48 34.95 38.56
C ASN A 112 2.84 33.51 38.13
N LEU A 113 2.03 32.52 38.55
CA LEU A 113 2.29 31.09 38.30
C LEU A 113 2.21 30.64 36.82
N LYS A 114 1.75 31.52 35.93
CA LYS A 114 1.70 31.28 34.48
C LYS A 114 3.08 31.43 33.83
N ALA A 115 3.84 32.46 34.24
CA ALA A 115 5.24 32.63 33.85
C ALA A 115 6.21 31.88 34.80
N HIS A 116 5.84 31.79 36.09
CA HIS A 116 6.66 31.25 37.17
C HIS A 116 6.00 30.07 37.91
N PRO A 117 5.73 28.93 37.24
CA PRO A 117 5.15 27.75 37.88
C PRO A 117 6.01 27.20 39.04
N GLU A 118 7.32 27.46 39.04
CA GLU A 118 8.29 27.12 40.10
C GLU A 118 8.08 27.90 41.41
N ASN A 119 7.21 28.92 41.43
CA ASN A 119 6.82 29.60 42.67
C ASN A 119 5.73 28.87 43.46
N LEU A 120 5.11 27.81 42.91
CA LEU A 120 4.14 26.99 43.64
C LEU A 120 4.80 26.32 44.85
N GLY A 121 4.16 26.41 46.03
CA GLY A 121 4.68 25.88 47.29
C GLY A 121 5.71 26.78 48.00
N LYS A 122 6.22 27.85 47.37
CA LYS A 122 7.10 28.82 48.06
C LYS A 122 6.32 29.62 49.10
N LYS A 123 6.99 30.01 50.20
CA LYS A 123 6.45 30.93 51.20
C LYS A 123 6.76 32.37 50.82
N VAL A 124 5.78 33.26 50.91
CA VAL A 124 5.85 34.65 50.44
C VAL A 124 5.20 35.60 51.45
N GLN A 125 5.83 36.75 51.68
CA GLN A 125 5.21 37.94 52.25
C GLN A 125 4.78 38.85 51.10
N ILE A 126 3.52 39.26 51.07
CA ILE A 126 2.97 40.23 50.10
C ILE A 126 2.43 41.42 50.89
N THR A 127 2.66 42.64 50.43
CA THR A 127 2.08 43.87 51.03
C THR A 127 1.02 44.46 50.11
N GLY A 128 -0.16 44.74 50.64
CA GLY A 128 -1.32 45.23 49.87
C GLY A 128 -2.51 45.57 50.77
N ASP A 129 -3.66 45.86 50.16
CA ASP A 129 -4.85 46.31 50.87
C ASP A 129 -5.82 45.13 51.10
N LEU A 130 -6.19 44.87 52.36
CA LEU A 130 -7.18 43.84 52.70
C LEU A 130 -8.60 44.38 52.49
N MET A 131 -9.30 43.79 51.53
CA MET A 131 -10.67 44.11 51.18
C MET A 131 -11.29 42.98 50.35
N ALA A 132 -12.59 43.00 50.06
CA ALA A 132 -13.23 41.92 49.32
C ALA A 132 -12.66 41.78 47.89
N TYR A 133 -12.27 40.55 47.51
CA TYR A 133 -11.86 40.17 46.16
C TYR A 133 -12.58 38.89 45.75
N PHE A 134 -13.06 38.79 44.50
CA PHE A 134 -14.00 37.74 44.07
C PHE A 134 -15.19 37.53 45.04
N SER A 135 -15.65 38.57 45.73
CA SER A 135 -16.72 38.52 46.75
C SER A 135 -16.45 37.60 47.95
N VAL A 136 -15.17 37.35 48.27
CA VAL A 136 -14.67 36.71 49.50
C VAL A 136 -13.61 37.63 50.15
N PRO A 137 -13.13 37.34 51.38
CA PRO A 137 -11.88 37.92 51.88
C PRO A 137 -10.75 37.81 50.85
N GLY A 138 -9.87 38.80 50.78
CA GLY A 138 -8.90 38.93 49.71
C GLY A 138 -7.89 40.06 49.92
N HIS A 139 -6.80 39.99 49.16
CA HIS A 139 -5.69 40.93 49.25
C HIS A 139 -5.51 41.63 47.90
N LYS A 140 -5.82 42.93 47.85
CA LYS A 140 -5.88 43.71 46.61
C LYS A 140 -4.74 44.72 46.52
N ASN A 141 -4.55 45.27 45.32
CA ASN A 141 -3.59 46.33 45.07
C ASN A 141 -2.16 46.01 45.56
N ALA A 142 -1.71 44.75 45.43
CA ALA A 142 -0.41 44.31 45.97
C ALA A 142 0.76 45.17 45.43
N LYS A 143 1.56 45.73 46.35
CA LYS A 143 2.53 46.82 46.11
C LYS A 143 3.98 46.33 46.14
N SER A 144 4.26 45.32 46.95
CA SER A 144 5.57 44.68 47.12
C SER A 144 5.42 43.24 47.57
N PHE A 145 6.45 42.43 47.36
CA PHE A 145 6.54 41.08 47.90
C PHE A 145 7.99 40.70 48.22
N SER A 146 8.18 39.65 49.02
CA SER A 146 9.44 38.96 49.25
C SER A 146 9.19 37.48 49.55
N PHE A 147 10.04 36.59 49.03
CA PHE A 147 10.00 35.18 49.43
C PHE A 147 10.62 35.00 50.82
N VAL A 148 10.02 34.13 51.64
CA VAL A 148 10.40 33.89 53.03
C VAL A 148 11.20 32.59 53.10
N GLY A 149 12.52 32.74 53.23
CA GLY A 149 13.48 31.63 53.23
C GLY A 149 14.55 31.75 52.15
N ASP A 150 14.33 32.56 51.12
CA ASP A 150 15.34 32.87 50.10
C ASP A 150 16.44 33.77 50.69
N THR A 151 17.53 33.16 51.16
CA THR A 151 18.82 33.86 51.20
C THR A 151 19.20 34.27 49.77
N PRO A 152 19.97 35.37 49.58
CA PRO A 152 20.47 35.72 48.26
C PRO A 152 21.17 34.52 47.64
N SER A 153 20.74 34.13 46.44
CA SER A 153 21.38 33.05 45.69
C SER A 153 22.85 33.40 45.48
N GLU A 154 23.76 32.46 45.76
CA GLU A 154 25.15 32.61 45.34
C GLU A 154 25.19 32.92 43.84
N PRO A 155 26.00 33.90 43.40
CA PRO A 155 26.00 34.32 42.01
C PRO A 155 26.38 33.15 41.12
N GLN A 156 25.52 32.84 40.15
CA GLN A 156 25.66 31.68 39.27
C GLN A 156 26.24 32.11 37.92
N ALA A 157 27.00 31.24 37.27
CA ALA A 157 27.41 31.43 35.88
C ALA A 157 26.19 31.29 34.94
N GLU A 158 26.11 32.16 33.95
CA GLU A 158 25.06 32.18 32.94
C GLU A 158 25.13 30.93 32.05
N PRO A 159 23.99 30.35 31.65
CA PRO A 159 23.94 29.18 30.77
C PRO A 159 24.77 29.36 29.48
N VAL A 160 25.25 28.23 28.97
CA VAL A 160 25.94 28.22 27.67
C VAL A 160 24.90 28.40 26.56
N THR A 161 25.30 29.08 25.50
CA THR A 161 24.56 29.30 24.26
C THR A 161 25.39 28.76 23.10
N ALA A 162 24.73 28.32 22.03
CA ALA A 162 25.40 27.80 20.84
C ALA A 162 25.08 28.65 19.60
N SER A 163 26.00 28.68 18.64
CA SER A 163 25.79 29.32 17.35
C SER A 163 26.45 28.52 16.22
N PRO A 164 25.69 28.00 15.23
CA PRO A 164 24.22 27.92 15.21
C PRO A 164 23.64 27.15 16.42
N ASP A 165 22.37 27.41 16.74
CA ASP A 165 21.61 26.65 17.72
C ASP A 165 21.10 25.32 17.11
N SER A 166 20.55 24.47 17.96
CA SER A 166 19.99 23.13 17.68
C SER A 166 19.18 23.06 16.38
N GLY A 167 19.44 22.04 15.57
CA GLY A 167 18.74 21.84 14.30
C GLY A 167 19.48 20.95 13.31
N LEU A 168 19.08 21.02 12.04
CA LEU A 168 19.75 20.36 10.93
C LEU A 168 20.98 21.18 10.51
N LEU A 169 22.16 20.55 10.49
CA LEU A 169 23.42 21.15 10.05
C LEU A 169 23.96 20.42 8.82
N LYS A 170 24.80 21.10 8.04
CA LYS A 170 25.62 20.43 7.01
C LYS A 170 26.85 19.81 7.67
N THR A 171 27.32 18.66 7.19
CA THR A 171 28.52 18.00 7.75
C THR A 171 29.74 18.93 7.70
N GLY A 172 30.56 18.92 8.75
CA GLY A 172 31.67 19.87 8.93
C GLY A 172 31.27 21.26 9.44
N THR A 173 29.99 21.49 9.80
CA THR A 173 29.57 22.78 10.40
C THR A 173 30.26 23.01 11.74
N LYS A 174 30.69 24.25 11.98
CA LYS A 174 31.35 24.67 13.22
C LYS A 174 30.37 25.36 14.18
N ILE A 175 30.28 24.83 15.39
CA ILE A 175 29.50 25.38 16.51
C ILE A 175 30.40 26.23 17.41
N ALA A 176 30.08 27.51 17.55
CA ALA A 176 30.60 28.35 18.61
C ALA A 176 29.79 28.13 19.90
N LEU A 177 30.48 28.02 21.05
CA LEU A 177 29.84 27.99 22.38
C LEU A 177 30.21 29.27 23.15
N THR A 178 29.21 29.92 23.75
CA THR A 178 29.38 31.20 24.46
C THR A 178 28.60 31.24 25.77
N THR A 179 29.04 32.04 26.75
CA THR A 179 28.28 32.38 27.96
C THR A 179 28.41 33.87 28.22
N ALA A 180 27.38 34.49 28.80
CA ALA A 180 27.42 35.90 29.19
C ALA A 180 28.28 36.15 30.44
N THR A 181 28.69 35.11 31.17
CA THR A 181 29.63 35.26 32.30
C THR A 181 31.06 35.44 31.79
N GLU A 182 31.52 36.69 31.77
CA GLU A 182 32.88 37.07 31.40
C GLU A 182 33.94 36.21 32.13
N ASN A 183 34.91 35.69 31.39
CA ASN A 183 36.00 34.84 31.89
C ASN A 183 35.58 33.51 32.57
N ALA A 184 34.36 33.02 32.35
CA ALA A 184 34.00 31.64 32.69
C ALA A 184 34.62 30.63 31.69
N ALA A 185 34.95 29.44 32.17
CA ALA A 185 35.39 28.32 31.33
C ALA A 185 34.19 27.43 30.96
N ILE A 186 33.98 27.20 29.67
CA ILE A 186 32.95 26.28 29.17
C ILE A 186 33.53 24.86 29.09
N TYR A 187 32.78 23.88 29.58
CA TYR A 187 33.07 22.45 29.47
C TYR A 187 31.92 21.75 28.77
N TYR A 188 32.21 20.76 27.92
CA TYR A 188 31.21 20.13 27.05
C TYR A 188 31.44 18.63 26.79
N THR A 189 30.37 17.99 26.30
CA THR A 189 30.28 16.62 25.79
C THR A 189 29.58 16.63 24.43
N LEU A 190 29.67 15.55 23.64
CA LEU A 190 29.04 15.42 22.32
C LEU A 190 28.00 14.28 22.25
N ASP A 191 28.05 13.38 23.22
CA ASP A 191 27.28 12.12 23.33
C ASP A 191 26.00 12.27 24.16
N GLY A 192 25.64 13.50 24.56
CA GLY A 192 24.51 13.78 25.45
C GLY A 192 24.73 13.40 26.92
N THR A 193 25.92 12.98 27.34
CA THR A 193 26.25 12.84 28.78
C THR A 193 26.37 14.22 29.45
N ASN A 194 26.15 14.31 30.76
CA ASN A 194 26.20 15.61 31.46
C ASN A 194 27.66 16.05 31.69
N PRO A 195 28.08 17.25 31.22
CA PRO A 195 29.45 17.73 31.37
C PRO A 195 29.78 18.13 32.80
N THR A 196 31.07 18.03 33.14
CA THR A 196 31.67 18.45 34.41
C THR A 196 32.97 19.21 34.16
N SER A 197 33.64 19.68 35.21
CA SER A 197 34.99 20.25 35.13
C SER A 197 36.09 19.28 34.66
N SER A 198 35.78 17.98 34.51
CA SER A 198 36.67 16.97 33.91
C SER A 198 36.29 16.58 32.47
N SER A 199 35.25 17.21 31.89
CA SER A 199 34.89 17.03 30.48
C SER A 199 35.79 17.87 29.57
N ASN A 200 35.56 17.82 28.25
CA ASN A 200 36.36 18.59 27.30
C ASN A 200 36.16 20.09 27.54
N ARG A 201 37.25 20.84 27.74
CA ARG A 201 37.21 22.30 27.88
C ARG A 201 37.12 22.95 26.50
N TYR A 202 36.10 23.76 26.29
CA TYR A 202 35.91 24.51 25.05
C TYR A 202 37.01 25.57 24.88
N SER A 203 37.52 25.71 23.66
CA SER A 203 38.57 26.68 23.30
C SER A 203 38.52 27.11 21.84
N GLU A 204 38.03 26.24 20.95
CA GLU A 204 37.86 26.45 19.51
C GLU A 204 36.48 25.93 19.07
N PRO A 205 35.85 26.45 17.99
CA PRO A 205 34.55 25.99 17.51
C PRO A 205 34.50 24.49 17.19
N LEU A 206 33.45 23.81 17.69
CA LEU A 206 33.27 22.37 17.57
C LEU A 206 32.84 22.00 16.15
N THR A 207 33.56 21.11 15.48
CA THR A 207 33.20 20.65 14.13
C THR A 207 32.29 19.42 14.25
N ILE A 208 31.07 19.50 13.75
CA ILE A 208 30.05 18.44 13.85
C ILE A 208 29.92 17.73 12.49
N ASN A 209 30.25 16.44 12.48
CA ASN A 209 30.30 15.61 11.25
C ASN A 209 29.22 14.52 11.20
N GLU A 210 28.57 14.24 12.34
CA GLU A 210 27.53 13.24 12.54
C GLU A 210 26.51 13.75 13.59
N ASP A 211 25.35 13.09 13.71
CA ASP A 211 24.31 13.43 14.69
C ASP A 211 24.87 13.46 16.13
N ALA A 212 24.71 14.60 16.81
CA ALA A 212 25.35 14.87 18.09
C ALA A 212 24.40 15.56 19.07
N THR A 213 24.59 15.30 20.37
CA THR A 213 23.92 16.04 21.45
C THR A 213 24.97 16.74 22.29
N VAL A 214 25.24 18.00 21.94
CA VAL A 214 26.23 18.82 22.63
C VAL A 214 25.62 19.34 23.93
N LYS A 215 26.08 18.82 25.07
CA LYS A 215 25.78 19.42 26.37
C LYS A 215 26.94 20.27 26.84
N ALA A 216 26.65 21.42 27.43
CA ALA A 216 27.66 22.37 27.87
C ALA A 216 27.31 23.05 29.20
N ILE A 217 28.34 23.34 30.00
CA ILE A 217 28.25 24.01 31.31
C ILE A 217 29.33 25.09 31.43
N ALA A 218 28.98 26.25 31.97
CA ALA A 218 29.93 27.31 32.30
C ALA A 218 30.35 27.22 33.78
N ILE A 219 31.65 27.25 34.02
CA ILE A 219 32.27 27.13 35.34
C ILE A 219 33.22 28.31 35.56
N LYS A 220 33.07 29.01 36.67
CA LYS A 220 33.96 30.12 37.07
C LYS A 220 34.16 30.07 38.58
N ASP A 221 35.40 30.29 39.02
CA ASP A 221 35.72 30.32 40.44
C ASP A 221 34.98 31.46 41.15
N GLY A 222 34.55 31.20 42.39
CA GLY A 222 33.68 32.08 43.18
C GLY A 222 32.22 32.19 42.72
N LEU A 223 31.79 31.42 41.69
CA LEU A 223 30.38 31.33 41.25
C LEU A 223 29.85 29.89 41.38
N LYS A 224 28.53 29.74 41.52
CA LYS A 224 27.86 28.45 41.23
C LYS A 224 27.98 28.16 39.72
N ASN A 225 28.24 26.91 39.34
CA ASN A 225 28.22 26.48 37.93
C ASN A 225 26.88 26.82 37.24
N SER A 226 26.88 27.07 35.93
CA SER A 226 25.63 27.25 35.19
C SER A 226 24.75 25.99 35.24
N GLU A 227 23.47 26.16 34.91
CA GLU A 227 22.66 25.02 34.48
C GLU A 227 23.24 24.43 33.18
N ILE A 228 22.99 23.14 32.92
CA ILE A 228 23.52 22.43 31.76
C ILE A 228 22.65 22.74 30.54
N SER A 229 23.21 23.47 29.57
CA SER A 229 22.59 23.65 28.26
C SER A 229 22.74 22.38 27.42
N SER A 230 21.75 22.08 26.58
CA SER A 230 21.71 20.87 25.75
C SER A 230 21.24 21.20 24.34
N PHE A 231 22.13 21.07 23.36
CA PHE A 231 21.87 21.35 21.95
C PHE A 231 21.85 20.05 21.17
N LYS A 232 20.82 19.82 20.35
CA LYS A 232 20.72 18.63 19.50
C LYS A 232 20.94 19.01 18.04
N TYR A 233 21.84 18.29 17.39
CA TYR A 233 22.15 18.45 15.97
C TYR A 233 21.92 17.14 15.22
N THR A 234 21.26 17.25 14.08
CA THR A 234 21.23 16.19 13.06
C THR A 234 22.05 16.67 11.86
N VAL A 235 22.81 15.78 11.24
CA VAL A 235 23.75 16.13 10.18
C VAL A 235 23.25 15.66 8.81
N ALA A 236 23.18 16.61 7.90
CA ALA A 236 23.02 16.39 6.47
C ALA A 236 24.38 16.23 5.79
N PHE A 237 24.58 15.10 5.11
CA PHE A 237 25.74 14.87 4.25
C PHE A 237 25.66 15.75 3.00
N THR A 238 26.79 16.36 2.61
CA THR A 238 26.88 17.30 1.48
C THR A 238 27.86 16.80 0.43
N GLY A 239 27.59 17.13 -0.84
CA GLY A 239 28.46 16.75 -1.96
C GLY A 239 28.16 15.37 -2.54
N LEU A 240 27.09 14.71 -2.06
CA LEU A 240 26.51 13.52 -2.68
C LEU A 240 25.75 13.89 -3.96
N ARG A 241 25.79 12.99 -4.95
CA ARG A 241 24.89 12.95 -6.11
C ARG A 241 23.73 11.99 -5.84
N ILE A 242 22.88 11.77 -6.84
CA ILE A 242 21.74 10.86 -6.68
C ILE A 242 22.18 9.39 -6.67
N HIS A 243 23.15 9.00 -7.50
CA HIS A 243 23.73 7.64 -7.49
C HIS A 243 24.41 7.28 -6.16
N ASP A 244 25.01 8.23 -5.44
CA ASP A 244 25.52 8.00 -4.08
C ASP A 244 24.39 7.64 -3.09
N ILE A 245 23.20 8.20 -3.29
CA ILE A 245 22.04 8.05 -2.42
C ILE A 245 21.27 6.78 -2.75
N GLN A 246 21.13 6.42 -4.03
CA GLN A 246 20.53 5.15 -4.45
C GLN A 246 21.47 3.98 -4.12
N GLY A 247 22.72 4.04 -4.58
CA GLY A 247 23.65 2.91 -4.52
C GLY A 247 23.28 1.79 -5.50
N ALA A 248 23.85 0.61 -5.28
CA ALA A 248 23.67 -0.60 -6.10
C ALA A 248 23.05 -1.72 -5.25
N SER A 249 21.84 -1.46 -4.74
CA SER A 249 21.07 -2.37 -3.89
C SER A 249 19.66 -1.84 -3.66
N HIS A 250 18.69 -2.74 -3.43
CA HIS A 250 17.27 -2.45 -3.09
C HIS A 250 17.01 -1.69 -1.76
N GLN A 251 18.02 -1.02 -1.21
CA GLN A 251 17.95 -0.14 -0.03
C GLN A 251 19.06 0.90 -0.14
N SER A 252 18.76 2.15 0.19
CA SER A 252 19.72 3.25 0.14
C SER A 252 20.84 3.06 1.18
N PRO A 253 22.13 3.22 0.82
CA PRO A 253 23.22 3.31 1.80
C PRO A 253 23.10 4.53 2.74
N PHE A 254 22.23 5.49 2.41
CA PHE A 254 21.88 6.66 3.21
C PHE A 254 20.50 6.55 3.89
N ALA A 255 19.85 5.38 3.89
CA ALA A 255 18.54 5.19 4.53
C ALA A 255 18.46 5.77 5.96
N ASN A 256 17.46 6.61 6.20
CA ASN A 256 17.21 7.38 7.44
C ASN A 256 18.23 8.50 7.75
N LYS A 257 19.28 8.71 6.95
CA LYS A 257 20.22 9.84 7.09
C LYS A 257 19.65 11.11 6.47
N SER A 258 20.20 12.26 6.83
CA SER A 258 19.91 13.51 6.14
C SER A 258 20.96 13.79 5.05
N VAL A 259 20.53 14.45 3.98
CA VAL A 259 21.36 14.86 2.83
C VAL A 259 21.06 16.31 2.48
N ALA A 260 22.04 17.04 1.92
CA ALA A 260 21.95 18.48 1.67
C ALA A 260 22.57 18.91 0.34
N ASP A 261 21.91 19.91 -0.25
CA ASP A 261 22.23 20.53 -1.56
C ASP A 261 22.25 19.57 -2.76
N VAL A 262 21.59 18.41 -2.67
CA VAL A 262 21.50 17.39 -3.73
C VAL A 262 20.91 18.02 -4.99
N GLU A 263 21.63 17.94 -6.11
CA GLU A 263 21.28 18.61 -7.37
C GLU A 263 20.59 17.68 -8.36
N GLY A 264 19.72 18.25 -9.20
CA GLY A 264 19.10 17.55 -10.32
C GLY A 264 18.00 18.41 -10.94
N VAL A 265 17.32 17.85 -11.95
CA VAL A 265 16.20 18.51 -12.64
C VAL A 265 14.93 17.67 -12.48
N VAL A 266 13.80 18.33 -12.20
CA VAL A 266 12.49 17.68 -12.10
C VAL A 266 12.15 17.04 -13.44
N THR A 267 11.98 15.72 -13.45
CA THR A 267 11.65 14.94 -14.65
C THR A 267 10.15 14.73 -14.78
N HIS A 268 9.48 14.36 -13.70
CA HIS A 268 8.05 14.06 -13.64
C HIS A 268 7.43 14.58 -12.34
N VAL A 269 6.25 15.17 -12.39
CA VAL A 269 5.47 15.59 -11.21
C VAL A 269 4.31 14.63 -11.04
N VAL A 270 4.28 13.89 -9.93
CA VAL A 270 3.28 12.84 -9.65
C VAL A 270 2.00 13.48 -9.08
N ASP A 271 2.16 14.32 -8.06
CA ASP A 271 1.06 15.11 -7.48
C ASP A 271 1.58 16.43 -6.89
N ALA A 272 0.76 17.15 -6.10
CA ALA A 272 1.16 18.44 -5.50
C ALA A 272 2.22 18.34 -4.38
N ASN A 273 2.63 17.12 -3.99
CA ASN A 273 3.58 16.81 -2.92
C ASN A 273 4.76 15.95 -3.40
N ASN A 274 4.56 15.18 -4.47
CA ASN A 274 5.50 14.17 -4.96
C ASN A 274 6.00 14.52 -6.37
N PHE A 275 7.32 14.51 -6.56
CA PHE A 275 7.94 14.64 -7.87
C PHE A 275 9.24 13.83 -7.97
N TYR A 276 9.57 13.37 -9.16
CA TYR A 276 10.86 12.76 -9.47
C TYR A 276 11.83 13.83 -9.99
N MET A 277 13.09 13.72 -9.59
CA MET A 277 14.21 14.45 -10.19
C MET A 277 15.32 13.49 -10.59
N GLN A 278 16.13 13.90 -11.57
CA GLN A 278 17.25 13.11 -12.06
C GLN A 278 18.50 13.99 -12.19
N ASP A 279 19.68 13.39 -12.01
CA ASP A 279 20.96 14.07 -12.16
C ASP A 279 21.17 14.52 -13.62
N THR A 280 21.94 15.61 -13.78
CA THR A 280 22.36 16.16 -15.08
C THR A 280 23.79 15.77 -15.45
N THR A 281 24.53 15.18 -14.51
CA THR A 281 25.89 14.65 -14.65
C THR A 281 25.94 13.22 -14.09
N PRO A 282 25.46 12.22 -14.85
CA PRO A 282 25.41 10.83 -14.41
C PRO A 282 26.80 10.22 -14.21
N ASP A 283 26.92 9.19 -13.36
CA ASP A 283 28.16 8.42 -13.16
C ASP A 283 28.47 7.47 -14.34
N LEU A 284 27.42 7.04 -15.05
CA LEU A 284 27.42 6.05 -16.13
C LEU A 284 27.69 4.61 -15.65
N ASP A 285 27.40 4.28 -14.38
CA ASP A 285 27.25 2.89 -13.95
C ASP A 285 25.83 2.39 -14.31
N GLU A 286 25.70 1.12 -14.67
CA GLU A 286 24.39 0.49 -14.92
C GLU A 286 23.78 -0.09 -13.63
N ASN A 287 24.56 -0.10 -12.54
CA ASN A 287 24.15 -0.64 -11.25
C ASN A 287 23.59 0.43 -10.28
N THR A 288 23.70 1.72 -10.62
CA THR A 288 23.17 2.84 -9.83
C THR A 288 22.04 3.54 -10.59
N SER A 289 21.18 4.26 -9.86
CA SER A 289 20.21 5.18 -10.46
C SER A 289 20.60 6.63 -10.21
N ASP A 290 20.56 7.45 -11.26
CA ASP A 290 20.64 8.92 -11.17
C ASP A 290 19.27 9.59 -10.89
N GLY A 291 18.20 8.81 -10.80
CA GLY A 291 16.83 9.28 -10.53
C GLY A 291 16.42 9.03 -9.08
N ILE A 292 15.51 9.86 -8.53
CA ILE A 292 15.05 9.74 -7.15
C ILE A 292 13.68 10.40 -6.92
N LEU A 293 12.88 9.86 -5.99
CA LEU A 293 11.62 10.46 -5.55
C LEU A 293 11.87 11.55 -4.50
N ILE A 294 11.17 12.68 -4.61
CA ILE A 294 11.20 13.78 -3.63
C ILE A 294 9.80 14.03 -3.07
N TYR A 295 9.70 14.07 -1.73
CA TYR A 295 8.50 14.47 -1.02
C TYR A 295 8.65 15.88 -0.44
N GLN A 296 7.87 16.83 -0.96
CA GLN A 296 7.77 18.20 -0.47
C GLN A 296 6.33 18.70 -0.65
N LYS A 297 5.59 18.93 0.44
CA LYS A 297 4.18 19.34 0.33
C LYS A 297 4.02 20.68 -0.38
N ASN A 298 3.04 20.74 -1.28
CA ASN A 298 2.68 21.93 -2.08
C ASN A 298 3.87 22.55 -2.83
N HIS A 299 4.80 21.73 -3.36
CA HIS A 299 6.07 22.20 -3.93
C HIS A 299 5.92 23.19 -5.11
N GLY A 300 4.84 23.08 -5.90
CA GLY A 300 4.52 24.05 -6.96
C GLY A 300 5.48 24.04 -8.17
N LEU A 301 6.27 22.97 -8.31
CA LEU A 301 7.26 22.78 -9.38
C LEU A 301 6.63 22.19 -10.65
N LYS A 302 7.39 22.19 -11.73
CA LYS A 302 7.08 21.55 -13.02
C LYS A 302 8.32 20.85 -13.58
N SER A 303 8.14 19.91 -14.51
CA SER A 303 9.27 19.31 -15.22
C SER A 303 10.14 20.37 -15.90
N GLY A 304 11.46 20.23 -15.80
CA GLY A 304 12.43 21.21 -16.26
C GLY A 304 12.77 22.32 -15.26
N ASP A 305 12.29 22.27 -14.02
CA ASP A 305 12.89 23.04 -12.92
C ASP A 305 14.15 22.33 -12.41
N ALA A 306 15.30 23.00 -12.43
CA ALA A 306 16.50 22.54 -11.75
C ALA A 306 16.42 22.91 -10.27
N VAL A 307 16.77 21.98 -9.38
CA VAL A 307 16.58 22.12 -7.94
C VAL A 307 17.80 21.68 -7.13
N LYS A 308 17.91 22.25 -5.93
CA LYS A 308 18.69 21.72 -4.82
C LYS A 308 17.76 21.23 -3.72
N VAL A 309 17.91 19.98 -3.32
CA VAL A 309 17.12 19.36 -2.24
C VAL A 309 17.99 19.13 -0.99
N THR A 310 17.39 19.40 0.17
CA THR A 310 17.90 19.01 1.48
C THR A 310 16.77 18.30 2.21
N GLY A 311 17.04 17.16 2.86
CA GLY A 311 15.99 16.35 3.48
C GLY A 311 16.51 15.06 4.10
N GLN A 312 15.61 14.22 4.59
CA GLN A 312 15.91 12.87 5.09
C GLN A 312 15.65 11.82 4.01
N VAL A 313 16.64 10.98 3.71
CA VAL A 313 16.48 9.82 2.82
C VAL A 313 15.68 8.72 3.53
N LYS A 314 14.74 8.08 2.83
CA LYS A 314 13.86 7.04 3.38
C LYS A 314 13.58 5.94 2.38
N GLU A 315 13.46 4.73 2.92
CA GLU A 315 12.77 3.61 2.30
C GLU A 315 11.26 3.82 2.41
N TRP A 316 10.58 4.16 1.31
CA TRP A 316 9.15 4.52 1.32
C TRP A 316 8.29 3.58 0.47
N VAL A 317 7.40 2.80 1.09
CA VAL A 317 6.46 1.93 0.35
C VAL A 317 5.30 2.76 -0.19
N LEU A 318 5.33 3.03 -1.51
CA LEU A 318 4.28 3.68 -2.31
C LEU A 318 2.94 2.90 -2.29
N GLU A 319 1.95 3.31 -3.09
CA GLU A 319 0.67 2.61 -3.15
C GLU A 319 0.77 1.16 -3.66
N GLY A 320 -0.18 0.35 -3.21
CA GLY A 320 -0.12 -1.11 -3.33
C GLY A 320 -1.26 -1.77 -2.56
N TYR A 321 -1.26 -3.11 -2.55
CA TYR A 321 -2.31 -3.91 -1.91
C TYR A 321 -2.32 -3.79 -0.37
N ALA A 322 -3.34 -4.34 0.28
CA ALA A 322 -3.58 -4.19 1.72
C ALA A 322 -2.42 -4.71 2.62
N ASP A 323 -1.59 -5.60 2.07
CA ASP A 323 -0.43 -6.23 2.69
C ASP A 323 0.92 -5.69 2.18
N LYS A 324 0.95 -4.64 1.34
CA LYS A 324 2.15 -4.06 0.70
C LYS A 324 3.37 -3.91 1.61
N LEU A 325 3.18 -3.55 2.89
CA LEU A 325 4.28 -3.42 3.85
C LEU A 325 5.07 -4.74 4.09
N LYS A 326 4.50 -5.89 3.70
CA LYS A 326 5.10 -7.24 3.77
C LYS A 326 5.59 -7.76 2.41
N THR A 327 4.92 -7.39 1.31
CA THR A 327 5.15 -7.93 -0.04
C THR A 327 6.00 -7.02 -0.93
N ASP A 328 5.85 -5.71 -0.77
CA ASP A 328 6.34 -4.74 -1.74
C ASP A 328 7.69 -4.17 -1.31
N LEU A 329 8.56 -3.91 -2.29
CA LEU A 329 9.76 -3.10 -2.15
C LEU A 329 9.41 -1.66 -1.69
N PRO A 330 10.32 -0.97 -0.99
CA PRO A 330 10.27 0.49 -0.86
C PRO A 330 10.60 1.16 -2.21
N VAL A 331 10.56 2.50 -2.23
CA VAL A 331 11.35 3.33 -3.16
C VAL A 331 12.22 4.31 -2.36
N THR A 332 13.31 4.79 -2.94
CA THR A 332 14.17 5.79 -2.29
C THR A 332 13.56 7.20 -2.39
N GLU A 333 13.13 7.74 -1.25
CA GLU A 333 12.55 9.08 -1.11
C GLU A 333 13.51 10.03 -0.39
N ILE A 334 13.78 11.23 -0.94
CA ILE A 334 14.26 12.37 -0.12
C ILE A 334 13.05 13.15 0.40
N ASN A 335 12.80 13.04 1.70
CA ASN A 335 11.75 13.79 2.38
C ASN A 335 12.26 15.18 2.80
N ALA A 336 11.81 16.23 2.11
CA ALA A 336 12.28 17.61 2.32
C ALA A 336 11.51 18.38 3.42
N GLU A 337 10.56 17.74 4.10
CA GLU A 337 9.84 18.34 5.23
C GLU A 337 10.73 18.42 6.50
N ASN A 338 10.16 18.96 7.60
CA ASN A 338 10.71 18.87 8.96
C ASN A 338 12.15 19.45 9.15
N GLY A 339 12.56 20.40 8.32
CA GLY A 339 13.90 21.02 8.35
C GLY A 339 14.70 20.84 7.06
N GLY A 340 14.22 19.99 6.14
CA GLY A 340 14.65 20.01 4.75
C GLY A 340 14.17 21.26 3.99
N SER A 341 14.48 21.31 2.69
CA SER A 341 14.00 22.33 1.76
C SER A 341 14.21 21.90 0.31
N VAL A 342 13.43 22.47 -0.61
CA VAL A 342 13.66 22.41 -2.06
C VAL A 342 13.84 23.84 -2.57
N THR A 343 14.97 24.11 -3.25
CA THR A 343 15.29 25.42 -3.81
C THR A 343 15.45 25.31 -5.32
N VAL A 344 14.62 26.02 -6.10
CA VAL A 344 14.77 26.13 -7.55
C VAL A 344 16.00 26.98 -7.88
N THR A 345 16.90 26.46 -8.70
CA THR A 345 18.09 27.15 -9.20
C THR A 345 17.89 27.71 -10.61
N GLU A 346 17.14 27.00 -11.46
CA GLU A 346 16.79 27.40 -12.83
C GLU A 346 15.41 26.84 -13.23
N SER A 347 14.71 27.49 -14.16
CA SER A 347 13.44 27.01 -14.72
C SER A 347 13.51 26.92 -16.24
N GLY A 348 13.06 25.80 -16.81
CA GLY A 348 13.12 25.51 -18.24
C GLY A 348 14.43 24.84 -18.68
N HIS A 349 15.15 24.23 -17.75
CA HIS A 349 16.32 23.39 -18.03
C HIS A 349 15.91 22.17 -18.89
N ALA A 350 16.80 21.71 -19.75
CA ALA A 350 16.56 20.52 -20.55
C ALA A 350 16.44 19.27 -19.67
N LEU A 351 15.52 18.36 -20.00
CA LEU A 351 15.43 17.07 -19.33
C LEU A 351 16.61 16.16 -19.75
N PRO A 352 17.08 15.24 -18.90
CA PRO A 352 18.09 14.26 -19.27
C PRO A 352 17.64 13.39 -20.45
N ALA A 353 18.62 12.92 -21.23
CA ALA A 353 18.38 11.91 -22.24
C ALA A 353 17.84 10.64 -21.55
N PRO A 354 16.81 9.99 -22.10
CA PRO A 354 16.21 8.83 -21.45
C PRO A 354 17.10 7.59 -21.65
N VAL A 355 17.12 6.69 -20.66
CA VAL A 355 17.72 5.36 -20.85
C VAL A 355 16.82 4.56 -21.80
N VAL A 356 17.31 4.26 -23.00
CA VAL A 356 16.58 3.46 -23.99
C VAL A 356 16.60 2.00 -23.57
N LEU A 357 15.42 1.39 -23.46
CA LEU A 357 15.24 -0.01 -23.05
C LEU A 357 15.08 -0.93 -24.27
N GLY A 358 15.67 -2.12 -24.19
CA GLY A 358 15.69 -3.11 -25.26
C GLY A 358 16.80 -2.90 -26.29
N ASP A 359 16.60 -3.45 -27.48
CA ASP A 359 17.53 -3.60 -28.61
C ASP A 359 18.44 -2.43 -29.04
N LYS A 360 18.16 -1.21 -28.59
CA LYS A 360 18.86 0.04 -28.97
C LYS A 360 19.61 0.68 -27.80
N GLY A 361 19.52 0.09 -26.62
CA GLY A 361 20.17 0.58 -25.40
C GLY A 361 20.37 -0.56 -24.41
N ARG A 362 19.81 -0.43 -23.20
CA ARG A 362 19.97 -1.39 -22.11
C ARG A 362 19.11 -2.64 -22.38
N HIS A 363 19.75 -3.79 -22.51
CA HIS A 363 19.04 -5.07 -22.69
C HIS A 363 18.35 -5.49 -21.39
N ILE A 364 17.07 -5.85 -21.47
CA ILE A 364 16.24 -6.27 -20.33
C ILE A 364 16.39 -7.79 -20.17
N PRO A 365 16.60 -8.33 -18.95
CA PRO A 365 16.47 -9.77 -18.69
C PRO A 365 15.13 -10.33 -19.19
N THR A 366 15.13 -11.55 -19.73
CA THR A 366 13.94 -12.18 -20.38
C THR A 366 13.66 -13.60 -19.88
N GLN A 367 14.15 -13.98 -18.69
CA GLN A 367 13.91 -15.31 -18.08
C GLN A 367 13.85 -15.25 -16.56
N ILE A 368 14.83 -14.60 -15.94
CA ILE A 368 15.03 -14.56 -14.49
C ILE A 368 14.51 -13.23 -13.91
N ILE A 369 13.78 -13.32 -12.79
CA ILE A 369 13.36 -12.14 -12.00
C ILE A 369 14.35 -11.92 -10.87
N ASP A 370 14.57 -12.96 -10.06
CA ASP A 370 15.60 -13.14 -9.04
C ASP A 370 16.01 -14.62 -9.10
N ASN A 371 17.29 -14.97 -8.88
CA ASN A 371 17.69 -16.38 -8.69
C ASN A 371 18.46 -16.72 -7.41
N ASP A 372 18.94 -15.74 -6.63
CA ASP A 372 19.72 -15.98 -5.41
C ASP A 372 19.13 -15.38 -4.11
N ASN A 373 17.92 -14.83 -4.18
CA ASN A 373 17.22 -14.08 -3.12
C ASN A 373 18.05 -12.86 -2.65
N PHE A 374 18.22 -11.90 -3.55
CA PHE A 374 18.93 -10.63 -3.31
C PHE A 374 20.34 -10.79 -2.69
N GLY A 375 21.06 -11.85 -3.07
CA GLY A 375 22.40 -12.18 -2.59
C GLY A 375 23.50 -11.37 -3.30
N LEU A 376 23.32 -11.13 -4.60
CA LEU A 376 24.08 -10.21 -5.44
C LEU A 376 23.10 -9.26 -6.13
N PHE A 377 23.52 -8.01 -6.32
CA PHE A 377 22.81 -7.09 -7.21
C PHE A 377 23.45 -7.21 -8.60
N ASP A 378 22.84 -7.99 -9.50
CA ASP A 378 23.24 -8.13 -10.91
C ASP A 378 22.08 -7.77 -11.88
N PRO A 379 21.93 -6.46 -12.18
CA PRO A 379 20.99 -5.94 -13.17
C PRO A 379 21.16 -6.43 -14.63
N LYS A 380 21.97 -7.46 -14.90
CA LYS A 380 22.16 -8.08 -16.24
C LYS A 380 21.66 -9.52 -16.28
N GLU A 381 21.56 -10.19 -15.14
CA GLU A 381 20.91 -11.50 -15.01
C GLU A 381 19.47 -11.36 -14.47
N ASP A 382 19.28 -10.55 -13.42
CA ASP A 382 18.04 -10.54 -12.64
C ASP A 382 17.15 -9.32 -12.99
N GLY A 383 15.92 -9.62 -13.43
CA GLY A 383 14.95 -8.61 -13.86
C GLY A 383 14.48 -7.66 -12.76
N ILE A 384 14.58 -8.04 -11.47
CA ILE A 384 14.21 -7.18 -10.35
C ILE A 384 15.25 -6.06 -10.14
N ASP A 385 16.54 -6.40 -10.20
CA ASP A 385 17.68 -5.49 -10.14
C ASP A 385 17.75 -4.56 -11.37
N PHE A 386 17.36 -5.07 -12.55
CA PHE A 386 17.31 -4.30 -13.79
C PHE A 386 16.41 -3.07 -13.68
N TYR A 387 15.26 -3.18 -13.03
CA TYR A 387 14.35 -2.05 -12.86
C TYR A 387 14.67 -1.21 -11.60
N GLU A 388 15.21 -1.81 -10.54
CA GLU A 388 15.69 -1.08 -9.35
C GLU A 388 16.81 -0.10 -9.73
N SER A 389 17.80 -0.57 -10.49
CA SER A 389 18.88 0.28 -11.07
C SER A 389 18.40 1.26 -12.15
N LEU A 390 17.09 1.45 -12.30
CA LEU A 390 16.46 2.49 -13.11
C LEU A 390 15.50 3.38 -12.28
N GLU A 391 15.34 3.16 -10.97
CA GLU A 391 14.32 3.83 -10.15
C GLU A 391 14.35 5.35 -10.28
N GLY A 392 13.23 5.98 -10.63
CA GLY A 392 13.14 7.44 -10.80
C GLY A 392 13.86 8.00 -12.03
N MET A 393 14.63 7.18 -12.77
CA MET A 393 15.27 7.61 -14.01
C MET A 393 14.22 7.81 -15.10
N ARG A 394 14.50 8.77 -15.98
CA ARG A 394 13.77 8.92 -17.24
C ARG A 394 14.17 7.80 -18.20
N VAL A 395 13.21 6.99 -18.65
CA VAL A 395 13.41 5.82 -19.52
C VAL A 395 12.60 5.91 -20.80
N GLU A 396 13.04 5.21 -21.84
CA GLU A 396 12.37 5.16 -23.14
C GLU A 396 12.20 3.72 -23.63
N VAL A 397 10.95 3.28 -23.77
CA VAL A 397 10.59 1.94 -24.27
C VAL A 397 10.57 1.97 -25.80
N ASP A 398 11.44 1.18 -26.45
CA ASP A 398 11.57 1.19 -27.92
C ASP A 398 10.44 0.43 -28.64
N ASN A 399 9.66 1.18 -29.45
CA ASN A 399 8.54 0.70 -30.28
C ASN A 399 7.68 -0.38 -29.59
N PRO A 400 7.06 -0.08 -28.43
CA PRO A 400 6.45 -1.08 -27.57
C PRO A 400 5.23 -1.76 -28.17
N LYS A 401 5.09 -3.04 -27.84
CA LYS A 401 3.95 -3.88 -28.17
C LYS A 401 3.23 -4.29 -26.89
N ILE A 402 1.90 -4.17 -26.90
CA ILE A 402 1.02 -4.48 -25.77
C ILE A 402 0.83 -6.00 -25.67
N VAL A 403 0.97 -6.55 -24.46
CA VAL A 403 0.94 -8.01 -24.20
C VAL A 403 -0.21 -8.47 -23.29
N ALA A 404 -1.06 -7.54 -22.83
CA ALA A 404 -2.32 -7.84 -22.15
C ALA A 404 -3.37 -6.77 -22.47
N PRO A 405 -4.67 -7.03 -22.24
CA PRO A 405 -5.68 -5.99 -22.16
C PRO A 405 -5.29 -4.87 -21.20
N GLN A 406 -5.62 -3.62 -21.55
CA GLN A 406 -5.52 -2.49 -20.63
C GLN A 406 -6.33 -2.75 -19.37
N ASN A 407 -5.83 -2.29 -18.21
CA ASN A 407 -6.57 -2.31 -16.95
C ASN A 407 -6.18 -1.11 -16.08
N TYR A 408 -7.12 -0.54 -15.33
CA TYR A 408 -6.96 0.61 -14.42
C TYR A 408 -6.33 1.92 -14.95
N GLY A 409 -5.83 1.96 -16.18
CA GLY A 409 -5.01 3.06 -16.71
C GLY A 409 -3.58 2.62 -17.08
N GLU A 410 -3.25 1.34 -16.89
CA GLU A 410 -1.97 0.74 -17.16
C GLU A 410 -2.01 -0.10 -18.45
N LEU A 411 -0.93 0.00 -19.24
CA LEU A 411 -0.66 -0.85 -20.40
C LEU A 411 0.56 -1.73 -20.10
N VAL A 412 0.42 -3.05 -20.12
CA VAL A 412 1.61 -3.93 -20.02
C VAL A 412 2.18 -4.17 -21.41
N VAL A 413 3.46 -3.83 -21.59
CA VAL A 413 4.16 -3.88 -22.87
C VAL A 413 5.47 -4.64 -22.76
N VAL A 414 6.01 -5.03 -23.91
CA VAL A 414 7.42 -5.38 -24.07
C VAL A 414 8.04 -4.53 -25.18
N THR A 415 9.36 -4.39 -25.17
CA THR A 415 10.12 -3.82 -26.30
C THR A 415 10.11 -4.79 -27.48
N ASN A 416 10.44 -4.32 -28.68
CA ASN A 416 10.50 -5.16 -29.89
C ASN A 416 11.76 -6.06 -29.98
N ASN A 417 12.18 -6.61 -28.82
CA ASN A 417 13.43 -7.32 -28.52
C ASN A 417 13.69 -8.51 -29.49
N LYS A 418 14.43 -8.28 -30.58
CA LYS A 418 14.61 -9.04 -31.85
C LYS A 418 14.53 -10.59 -31.80
N GLY A 419 13.38 -11.13 -31.41
CA GLY A 419 13.12 -12.56 -31.30
C GLY A 419 13.61 -13.22 -30.00
N ASN A 420 14.00 -12.45 -28.99
CA ASN A 420 14.28 -12.98 -27.65
C ASN A 420 12.97 -13.33 -26.93
N THR A 421 11.99 -12.42 -26.97
CA THR A 421 10.67 -12.57 -26.36
C THR A 421 9.71 -13.37 -27.27
N PRO A 422 9.24 -14.57 -26.87
CA PRO A 422 8.43 -15.44 -27.74
C PRO A 422 6.92 -15.08 -27.68
N PHE A 423 6.42 -14.39 -28.70
CA PHE A 423 5.01 -14.05 -28.78
C PHE A 423 4.09 -15.24 -29.10
N ASN A 424 2.96 -15.29 -28.40
CA ASN A 424 1.84 -16.18 -28.66
C ASN A 424 0.95 -15.66 -29.81
N THR A 425 -0.08 -16.41 -30.21
CA THR A 425 -0.90 -16.08 -31.40
C THR A 425 -1.75 -14.83 -31.27
N SER A 426 -2.16 -14.44 -30.05
CA SER A 426 -2.82 -13.14 -29.84
C SER A 426 -1.85 -11.96 -30.01
N GLY A 427 -0.57 -12.21 -29.73
CA GLY A 427 0.50 -11.22 -29.62
C GLY A 427 0.96 -10.95 -28.18
N ALA A 428 0.34 -11.57 -27.18
CA ALA A 428 0.85 -11.64 -25.80
C ALA A 428 2.07 -12.57 -25.67
N ILE A 429 2.55 -12.75 -24.43
CA ILE A 429 3.69 -13.60 -24.08
C ILE A 429 3.23 -14.62 -23.03
N ASN A 430 3.65 -15.88 -23.17
CA ASN A 430 3.18 -16.96 -22.30
C ASN A 430 4.09 -17.13 -21.09
N ILE A 431 3.52 -17.41 -19.91
CA ILE A 431 4.28 -17.90 -18.77
C ILE A 431 4.84 -19.31 -19.07
N SER A 432 5.97 -19.68 -18.48
CA SER A 432 6.51 -21.03 -18.55
C SER A 432 7.27 -21.42 -17.28
N LYS A 433 7.58 -22.71 -17.12
CA LYS A 433 8.39 -23.20 -16.00
C LYS A 433 9.81 -22.58 -15.94
N ALA A 434 10.32 -22.06 -17.06
CA ALA A 434 11.65 -21.49 -17.18
C ALA A 434 11.64 -19.97 -17.44
N ASP A 435 10.46 -19.34 -17.43
CA ASP A 435 10.30 -17.95 -17.85
C ASP A 435 9.02 -17.34 -17.26
N TYR A 436 9.18 -16.32 -16.43
CA TYR A 436 8.09 -15.55 -15.80
C TYR A 436 7.93 -14.14 -16.42
N ASN A 437 8.47 -13.97 -17.64
CA ASN A 437 8.48 -12.77 -18.46
C ASN A 437 8.94 -11.51 -17.70
N PRO A 438 10.19 -11.45 -17.21
CA PRO A 438 10.73 -10.25 -16.55
C PRO A 438 10.78 -9.01 -17.46
N GLU A 439 10.77 -9.14 -18.79
CA GLU A 439 10.78 -8.01 -19.72
C GLU A 439 9.45 -7.23 -19.82
N ARG A 440 8.44 -7.62 -19.02
CA ARG A 440 7.16 -6.91 -18.92
C ARG A 440 7.35 -5.56 -18.24
N ILE A 441 7.17 -4.51 -19.04
CA ILE A 441 7.14 -3.13 -18.57
C ILE A 441 5.67 -2.72 -18.43
N PHE A 442 5.25 -2.30 -17.25
CA PHE A 442 3.99 -1.57 -17.11
C PHE A 442 4.22 -0.12 -17.55
N VAL A 443 3.25 0.45 -18.26
CA VAL A 443 3.20 1.87 -18.61
C VAL A 443 1.92 2.43 -18.02
N ASP A 444 2.04 3.24 -16.97
CA ASP A 444 0.90 3.99 -16.45
C ASP A 444 0.70 5.23 -17.32
N ILE A 445 -0.50 5.36 -17.89
CA ILE A 445 -0.91 6.47 -18.76
C ILE A 445 -2.02 7.33 -18.11
N ASN A 446 -2.42 6.98 -16.87
CA ASN A 446 -3.49 7.59 -16.08
C ASN A 446 -4.82 7.81 -16.84
N ASP A 447 -5.19 6.84 -17.69
CA ASP A 447 -6.49 6.84 -18.37
C ASP A 447 -7.10 5.45 -18.48
N SER A 448 -8.01 5.17 -17.54
CA SER A 448 -8.78 3.93 -17.48
C SER A 448 -9.73 3.73 -18.68
N SER A 449 -9.99 4.74 -19.51
CA SER A 449 -10.80 4.65 -20.73
C SER A 449 -10.03 4.25 -22.00
N PHE A 450 -8.71 4.06 -21.92
CA PHE A 450 -7.90 3.69 -23.09
C PHE A 450 -8.18 2.24 -23.54
N ILE A 451 -8.67 2.07 -24.76
CA ILE A 451 -9.01 0.75 -25.31
C ILE A 451 -7.78 0.14 -25.99
N ALA A 452 -7.21 -0.91 -25.40
CA ALA A 452 -6.14 -1.70 -25.99
C ALA A 452 -6.15 -3.16 -25.54
N LYS A 453 -5.65 -4.04 -26.41
CA LYS A 453 -5.55 -5.49 -26.22
C LYS A 453 -4.18 -6.03 -26.63
N SER A 454 -3.93 -7.29 -26.30
CA SER A 454 -2.73 -8.01 -26.70
C SER A 454 -2.51 -7.95 -28.22
N GLY A 455 -1.26 -7.73 -28.62
CA GLY A 455 -0.87 -7.58 -30.02
C GLY A 455 -1.02 -6.18 -30.60
N ASP A 456 -1.79 -5.27 -29.98
CA ASP A 456 -1.80 -3.84 -30.34
C ASP A 456 -0.40 -3.25 -30.05
N TYR A 457 -0.01 -2.17 -30.74
CA TYR A 457 1.36 -1.64 -30.63
C TYR A 457 1.47 -0.14 -30.93
N PHE A 458 2.62 0.43 -30.63
CA PHE A 458 2.93 1.84 -30.85
C PHE A 458 3.99 2.02 -31.95
N LYS A 459 3.80 3.07 -32.78
CA LYS A 459 4.77 3.50 -33.79
C LYS A 459 5.57 4.70 -33.29
N GLY A 460 6.79 4.44 -32.84
CA GLY A 460 7.58 5.35 -32.02
C GLY A 460 7.62 4.89 -30.56
N ASN A 461 8.36 5.63 -29.75
CA ASN A 461 8.76 5.18 -28.42
C ASN A 461 7.91 5.82 -27.33
N ILE A 462 7.77 5.15 -26.20
CA ILE A 462 7.12 5.71 -25.00
C ILE A 462 8.23 6.15 -24.05
N THR A 463 8.27 7.44 -23.71
CA THR A 463 9.21 8.00 -22.74
C THR A 463 8.48 8.38 -21.46
N GLY A 464 9.00 7.99 -20.30
CA GLY A 464 8.43 8.29 -18.99
C GLY A 464 9.48 8.23 -17.88
N VAL A 465 9.05 8.09 -16.62
CA VAL A 465 9.94 7.88 -15.47
C VAL A 465 9.66 6.52 -14.84
N MET A 466 10.69 5.76 -14.51
CA MET A 466 10.53 4.49 -13.80
C MET A 466 10.09 4.73 -12.34
N SER A 467 9.16 3.94 -11.88
CA SER A 467 8.57 3.97 -10.54
C SER A 467 8.16 2.56 -10.15
N TYR A 468 7.75 2.34 -8.91
CA TYR A 468 7.29 1.05 -8.41
C TYR A 468 6.02 1.21 -7.55
N SER A 469 4.98 0.41 -7.80
CA SER A 469 3.73 0.37 -7.02
C SER A 469 2.91 -0.86 -7.34
N PHE A 470 2.03 -1.29 -6.42
CA PHE A 470 1.22 -2.52 -6.57
C PHE A 470 2.07 -3.73 -6.99
N SER A 471 3.19 -3.90 -6.30
CA SER A 471 4.14 -5.00 -6.50
C SER A 471 4.70 -5.16 -7.94
N ASN A 472 4.78 -4.08 -8.72
CA ASN A 472 5.34 -4.05 -10.08
C ASN A 472 6.07 -2.73 -10.37
N TYR A 473 7.09 -2.78 -11.23
CA TYR A 473 7.74 -1.59 -11.79
C TYR A 473 6.92 -1.01 -12.96
N LYS A 474 6.86 0.32 -13.05
CA LYS A 474 6.00 1.07 -13.97
C LYS A 474 6.72 2.28 -14.55
N VAL A 475 6.54 2.53 -15.84
CA VAL A 475 6.93 3.77 -16.53
C VAL A 475 5.77 4.75 -16.47
N LEU A 476 5.91 5.80 -15.65
CA LEU A 476 4.92 6.87 -15.50
C LEU A 476 5.00 7.84 -16.70
N THR A 477 3.90 7.96 -17.43
CA THR A 477 3.73 8.90 -18.56
C THR A 477 2.28 9.39 -18.61
N ASN A 478 1.94 10.23 -19.60
CA ASN A 478 0.57 10.68 -19.83
C ASN A 478 0.09 10.26 -21.23
N LYS A 479 -1.21 10.00 -21.36
CA LYS A 479 -1.84 9.57 -22.64
C LYS A 479 -1.57 10.51 -23.83
N ASP A 480 -1.46 11.82 -23.60
CA ASP A 480 -1.16 12.82 -24.64
C ASP A 480 0.31 12.82 -25.09
N GLN A 481 1.19 12.20 -24.31
CA GLN A 481 2.61 12.00 -24.64
C GLN A 481 2.85 10.70 -25.43
N LEU A 482 1.82 9.86 -25.61
CA LEU A 482 1.95 8.59 -26.33
C LEU A 482 2.19 8.79 -27.84
N PRO A 483 3.05 7.96 -28.45
CA PRO A 483 3.23 7.90 -29.90
C PRO A 483 1.99 7.31 -30.61
N THR A 484 2.04 7.18 -31.94
CA THR A 484 0.88 6.70 -32.73
C THR A 484 0.53 5.25 -32.39
N PHE A 485 -0.57 5.06 -31.65
CA PHE A 485 -1.19 3.76 -31.39
C PHE A 485 -1.68 3.09 -32.69
N VAL A 486 -1.57 1.77 -32.77
CA VAL A 486 -2.03 0.96 -33.89
C VAL A 486 -2.68 -0.33 -33.38
N GLU A 487 -3.95 -0.48 -33.70
CA GLU A 487 -4.70 -1.70 -33.43
C GLU A 487 -4.18 -2.89 -34.26
N CYS A 488 -4.13 -4.06 -33.64
CA CYS A 488 -3.74 -5.32 -34.26
C CYS A 488 -4.87 -5.92 -35.10
N LYS A 489 -4.62 -7.09 -35.71
CA LYS A 489 -5.61 -7.83 -36.53
C LYS A 489 -6.19 -9.06 -35.83
N THR A 490 -5.79 -9.32 -34.58
CA THR A 490 -6.28 -10.42 -33.75
C THR A 490 -7.79 -10.25 -33.50
N LYS A 491 -8.55 -11.35 -33.58
CA LYS A 491 -10.01 -11.36 -33.44
C LYS A 491 -10.44 -12.57 -32.61
N ARG A 492 -11.58 -12.41 -31.93
CA ARG A 492 -12.28 -13.50 -31.23
C ARG A 492 -12.55 -14.66 -32.20
N GLU A 493 -12.14 -15.86 -31.83
CA GLU A 493 -12.17 -17.05 -32.68
C GLU A 493 -13.47 -17.86 -32.62
N THR A 494 -13.68 -18.76 -33.58
CA THR A 494 -14.70 -19.81 -33.52
C THR A 494 -14.02 -21.17 -33.68
N THR A 495 -14.32 -22.10 -32.79
CA THR A 495 -13.74 -23.45 -32.83
C THR A 495 -14.06 -24.18 -34.14
N LYS A 496 -13.15 -25.06 -34.58
CA LYS A 496 -13.38 -25.97 -35.71
C LYS A 496 -13.95 -27.32 -35.24
N LEU A 497 -14.09 -27.51 -33.93
CA LEU A 497 -14.73 -28.68 -33.33
C LEU A 497 -16.26 -28.56 -33.43
N LEU A 498 -16.90 -29.69 -33.75
CA LEU A 498 -18.34 -29.80 -33.97
C LEU A 498 -18.86 -31.13 -33.41
N GLY A 499 -20.01 -31.12 -32.74
CA GLY A 499 -20.75 -32.33 -32.40
C GLY A 499 -21.21 -33.05 -33.67
N LYS A 500 -21.08 -34.38 -33.71
CA LYS A 500 -21.50 -35.25 -34.84
C LYS A 500 -21.98 -36.60 -34.31
N ASN A 501 -22.67 -37.40 -35.12
CA ASN A 501 -23.33 -38.65 -34.68
C ASN A 501 -22.45 -39.59 -33.83
N LYS A 502 -21.13 -39.68 -34.08
CA LYS A 502 -20.17 -40.45 -33.26
C LYS A 502 -19.04 -39.59 -32.63
N LYS A 503 -19.28 -38.29 -32.42
CA LYS A 503 -18.35 -37.35 -31.79
C LYS A 503 -19.08 -36.45 -30.80
N LEU A 504 -18.76 -36.60 -29.52
CA LEU A 504 -19.25 -35.77 -28.43
C LEU A 504 -18.38 -34.52 -28.32
N THR A 505 -18.99 -33.37 -28.06
CA THR A 505 -18.29 -32.12 -27.73
C THR A 505 -18.53 -31.74 -26.28
N ILE A 506 -17.45 -31.48 -25.53
CA ILE A 506 -17.49 -31.11 -24.12
C ILE A 506 -16.66 -29.84 -23.96
N ALA A 507 -17.22 -28.80 -23.35
CA ALA A 507 -16.54 -27.54 -23.09
C ALA A 507 -16.36 -27.28 -21.58
N SER A 508 -15.27 -26.60 -21.22
CA SER A 508 -15.06 -25.90 -19.96
C SER A 508 -15.27 -24.41 -20.23
N PHE A 509 -16.06 -23.71 -19.41
CA PHE A 509 -16.18 -22.26 -19.51
C PHE A 509 -16.39 -21.66 -18.11
N ASN A 510 -15.40 -20.94 -17.60
CA ASN A 510 -15.62 -19.98 -16.51
C ASN A 510 -16.41 -18.78 -17.07
N VAL A 511 -17.60 -18.54 -16.52
CA VAL A 511 -18.54 -17.50 -16.93
C VAL A 511 -18.47 -16.24 -16.08
N GLU A 512 -17.43 -16.12 -15.23
CA GLU A 512 -17.07 -14.92 -14.44
C GLU A 512 -18.25 -14.41 -13.59
N ASN A 513 -18.51 -15.09 -12.47
CA ASN A 513 -19.55 -14.73 -11.50
C ASN A 513 -20.98 -14.59 -12.06
N PHE A 514 -21.42 -15.51 -12.92
CA PHE A 514 -22.72 -15.43 -13.61
C PHE A 514 -23.92 -15.63 -12.67
N SER A 515 -24.86 -14.67 -12.65
CA SER A 515 -26.11 -14.71 -11.86
C SER A 515 -27.35 -14.28 -12.67
N ALA A 516 -28.55 -14.51 -12.15
CA ALA A 516 -29.77 -13.87 -12.68
C ALA A 516 -29.92 -12.41 -12.23
N ASN A 517 -29.26 -12.02 -11.15
CA ASN A 517 -29.14 -10.64 -10.71
C ASN A 517 -28.48 -9.77 -11.79
N LYS A 518 -29.05 -8.57 -12.01
CA LYS A 518 -28.61 -7.58 -13.00
C LYS A 518 -28.00 -6.33 -12.37
N ASP A 519 -28.19 -6.14 -11.07
CA ASP A 519 -27.96 -4.89 -10.37
C ASP A 519 -26.67 -4.94 -9.52
N GLY A 520 -26.04 -3.77 -9.38
CA GLY A 520 -24.79 -3.61 -8.64
C GLY A 520 -23.54 -3.92 -9.47
N LYS A 521 -22.37 -3.70 -8.85
CA LYS A 521 -21.06 -3.88 -9.51
C LYS A 521 -20.80 -5.34 -9.91
N ASP A 522 -21.18 -6.26 -9.03
CA ASP A 522 -20.86 -7.68 -9.12
C ASP A 522 -22.09 -8.52 -9.56
N GLY A 523 -23.09 -7.86 -10.17
CA GLY A 523 -24.22 -8.48 -10.86
C GLY A 523 -23.94 -8.70 -12.35
N THR A 524 -24.70 -9.58 -13.01
CA THR A 524 -24.51 -9.89 -14.43
C THR A 524 -25.42 -9.03 -15.30
N SER A 525 -24.86 -8.08 -16.06
CA SER A 525 -25.63 -7.26 -17.03
C SER A 525 -26.24 -8.11 -18.16
N ASP A 526 -27.30 -7.59 -18.80
CA ASP A 526 -27.91 -8.26 -19.96
C ASP A 526 -26.95 -8.31 -21.16
N GLU A 527 -26.08 -7.31 -21.30
CA GLU A 527 -25.00 -7.31 -22.29
C GLU A 527 -24.02 -8.45 -22.03
N LYS A 528 -23.58 -8.65 -20.77
CA LYS A 528 -22.67 -9.75 -20.43
C LYS A 528 -23.33 -11.11 -20.63
N ALA A 529 -24.56 -11.30 -20.16
CA ALA A 529 -25.31 -12.54 -20.39
C ALA A 529 -25.49 -12.84 -21.88
N GLY A 530 -25.85 -11.82 -22.66
CA GLY A 530 -25.95 -11.90 -24.12
C GLY A 530 -24.63 -12.24 -24.81
N ARG A 531 -23.47 -11.78 -24.31
CA ARG A 531 -22.14 -12.12 -24.86
C ARG A 531 -21.70 -13.54 -24.48
N ILE A 532 -22.02 -14.03 -23.28
CA ILE A 532 -21.72 -15.42 -22.86
C ILE A 532 -22.56 -16.41 -23.68
N ALA A 533 -23.86 -16.14 -23.83
CA ALA A 533 -24.75 -16.96 -24.67
C ALA A 533 -24.31 -16.95 -26.15
N ASP A 534 -23.96 -15.78 -26.70
CA ASP A 534 -23.42 -15.66 -28.06
C ASP A 534 -22.14 -16.47 -28.24
N SER A 535 -21.26 -16.48 -27.23
CA SER A 535 -20.03 -17.26 -27.24
C SER A 535 -20.31 -18.77 -27.27
N ILE A 536 -21.23 -19.27 -26.44
CA ILE A 536 -21.61 -20.68 -26.42
C ILE A 536 -22.19 -21.14 -27.77
N VAL A 537 -23.00 -20.29 -28.43
CA VAL A 537 -23.62 -20.65 -29.73
C VAL A 537 -22.66 -20.48 -30.91
N HIS A 538 -22.03 -19.30 -31.05
CA HIS A 538 -21.31 -18.88 -32.27
C HIS A 538 -19.80 -19.01 -32.20
N ASN A 539 -19.19 -18.97 -31.01
CA ASN A 539 -17.75 -19.21 -30.84
C ASN A 539 -17.46 -20.69 -30.53
N LEU A 540 -18.32 -21.37 -29.76
CA LEU A 540 -18.15 -22.80 -29.37
C LEU A 540 -18.99 -23.79 -30.20
N ASN A 541 -19.77 -23.32 -31.17
CA ASN A 541 -20.68 -24.13 -32.00
C ASN A 541 -21.71 -24.98 -31.20
N ALA A 542 -22.20 -24.46 -30.08
CA ALA A 542 -23.15 -25.12 -29.16
C ALA A 542 -22.74 -26.56 -28.74
N PRO A 543 -21.74 -26.69 -27.85
CA PRO A 543 -21.24 -27.99 -27.39
C PRO A 543 -22.32 -28.89 -26.80
N ASP A 544 -22.14 -30.21 -26.91
CA ASP A 544 -23.12 -31.19 -26.40
C ASP A 544 -23.24 -31.17 -24.86
N ILE A 545 -22.13 -30.88 -24.18
CA ILE A 545 -22.03 -30.63 -22.74
C ILE A 545 -21.16 -29.39 -22.53
N VAL A 546 -21.57 -28.47 -21.66
CA VAL A 546 -20.74 -27.37 -21.14
C VAL A 546 -20.67 -27.52 -19.63
N GLY A 547 -19.46 -27.70 -19.09
CA GLY A 547 -19.18 -27.44 -17.68
C GLY A 547 -19.09 -25.94 -17.46
N LEU A 548 -19.96 -25.41 -16.62
CA LEU A 548 -20.01 -24.01 -16.24
C LEU A 548 -19.26 -23.83 -14.92
N ILE A 549 -18.29 -22.93 -14.93
CA ILE A 549 -17.49 -22.53 -13.77
C ILE A 549 -17.90 -21.10 -13.40
N GLU A 550 -18.01 -20.83 -12.10
CA GLU A 550 -18.57 -19.60 -11.53
C GLU A 550 -20.06 -19.31 -11.84
N MET A 551 -20.90 -20.34 -11.70
CA MET A 551 -22.34 -20.10 -11.54
C MET A 551 -22.66 -19.62 -10.12
N GLN A 552 -23.40 -18.51 -10.02
CA GLN A 552 -23.93 -17.93 -8.79
C GLN A 552 -25.45 -18.12 -8.64
N ASP A 553 -25.96 -17.73 -7.47
CA ASP A 553 -27.36 -17.79 -7.06
C ASP A 553 -28.25 -16.89 -7.93
N GLY A 554 -29.56 -17.09 -7.86
CA GLY A 554 -30.53 -16.25 -8.59
C GLY A 554 -30.35 -14.75 -8.30
N ASP A 555 -29.99 -14.40 -7.07
CA ASP A 555 -29.66 -13.05 -6.59
C ASP A 555 -28.16 -12.76 -6.52
N GLY A 556 -27.30 -13.67 -6.99
CA GLY A 556 -25.86 -13.45 -7.16
C GLY A 556 -25.09 -13.35 -5.83
N PRO A 557 -24.42 -12.23 -5.52
CA PRO A 557 -23.62 -12.07 -4.31
C PRO A 557 -24.42 -11.65 -3.06
N VAL A 558 -25.76 -11.71 -3.11
CA VAL A 558 -26.63 -11.27 -2.01
C VAL A 558 -26.65 -12.31 -0.89
N ASN A 559 -25.93 -12.01 0.19
CA ASN A 559 -25.84 -12.85 1.38
C ASN A 559 -27.14 -12.82 2.21
N ASP A 560 -28.16 -13.58 1.80
CA ASP A 560 -29.40 -13.80 2.57
C ASP A 560 -29.73 -15.28 2.85
N GLY A 561 -28.80 -16.19 2.53
CA GLY A 561 -28.90 -17.61 2.80
C GLY A 561 -29.54 -18.47 1.70
N LYS A 562 -29.92 -17.88 0.56
CA LYS A 562 -30.28 -18.64 -0.65
C LYS A 562 -29.04 -19.21 -1.35
N THR A 563 -29.13 -20.47 -1.79
CA THR A 563 -28.05 -21.19 -2.48
C THR A 563 -28.49 -21.83 -3.81
N ASP A 564 -29.64 -21.44 -4.36
CA ASP A 564 -30.16 -21.97 -5.64
C ASP A 564 -29.75 -21.10 -6.83
N ALA A 565 -29.17 -21.74 -7.85
CA ALA A 565 -28.74 -21.12 -9.11
C ALA A 565 -29.76 -21.32 -10.24
N LYS A 566 -30.94 -21.89 -9.99
CA LYS A 566 -31.92 -22.21 -11.05
C LYS A 566 -32.30 -21.00 -11.91
N ASP A 567 -32.56 -19.84 -11.31
CA ASP A 567 -32.93 -18.65 -12.08
C ASP A 567 -31.76 -18.16 -12.96
N SER A 568 -30.52 -18.26 -12.48
CA SER A 568 -29.29 -17.99 -13.25
C SER A 568 -29.18 -18.95 -14.44
N ALA A 569 -29.38 -20.25 -14.21
CA ALA A 569 -29.36 -21.26 -15.26
C ALA A 569 -30.46 -21.02 -16.31
N ASP A 570 -31.69 -20.75 -15.88
CA ASP A 570 -32.82 -20.44 -16.76
C ASP A 570 -32.53 -19.19 -17.61
N ARG A 571 -31.95 -18.13 -17.02
CA ARG A 571 -31.54 -16.91 -17.74
C ARG A 571 -30.54 -17.24 -18.84
N LEU A 572 -29.43 -17.90 -18.52
CA LEU A 572 -28.39 -18.26 -19.49
C LEU A 572 -28.95 -19.15 -20.61
N ILE A 573 -29.75 -20.16 -20.27
CA ILE A 573 -30.37 -21.08 -21.22
C ILE A 573 -31.37 -20.35 -22.14
N ASN A 574 -32.10 -19.36 -21.64
CA ASN A 574 -33.04 -18.58 -22.45
C ASN A 574 -32.32 -17.60 -23.38
N GLU A 575 -31.22 -16.97 -22.96
CA GLU A 575 -30.34 -16.20 -23.85
C GLU A 575 -29.73 -17.09 -24.94
N ILE A 576 -29.24 -18.29 -24.60
CA ILE A 576 -28.72 -19.26 -25.59
C ILE A 576 -29.79 -19.61 -26.64
N LYS A 577 -31.03 -19.89 -26.23
CA LYS A 577 -32.15 -20.13 -27.16
C LYS A 577 -32.44 -18.90 -28.04
N ALA A 578 -32.39 -17.69 -27.47
CA ALA A 578 -32.60 -16.44 -28.20
C ALA A 578 -31.50 -16.18 -29.25
N LYS A 579 -30.28 -16.68 -29.01
CA LYS A 579 -29.17 -16.70 -29.98
C LYS A 579 -29.27 -17.81 -31.04
N GLY A 580 -30.27 -18.69 -30.96
CA GLY A 580 -30.45 -19.83 -31.87
C GLY A 580 -29.75 -21.12 -31.43
N GLY A 581 -29.26 -21.19 -30.18
CA GLY A 581 -28.70 -22.39 -29.58
C GLY A 581 -29.76 -23.42 -29.15
N PRO A 582 -29.32 -24.62 -28.70
CA PRO A 582 -30.20 -25.69 -28.30
C PRO A 582 -30.92 -25.39 -26.98
N SER A 583 -32.02 -26.11 -26.73
CA SER A 583 -32.71 -26.09 -25.44
C SER A 583 -31.98 -26.96 -24.43
N TYR A 584 -30.84 -26.47 -23.93
CA TYR A 584 -30.06 -27.10 -22.87
C TYR A 584 -30.90 -27.43 -21.62
N GLU A 585 -30.61 -28.57 -20.99
CA GLU A 585 -30.99 -28.90 -19.61
C GLU A 585 -29.85 -28.54 -18.66
N TYR A 586 -30.15 -28.28 -17.37
CA TYR A 586 -29.19 -27.86 -16.34
C TYR A 586 -29.08 -28.89 -15.20
N THR A 587 -27.89 -29.07 -14.64
CA THR A 587 -27.71 -29.73 -13.35
C THR A 587 -26.47 -29.25 -12.58
N ASP A 588 -26.58 -29.24 -11.26
CA ASP A 588 -25.57 -28.78 -10.30
C ASP A 588 -25.66 -29.57 -8.99
N ILE A 589 -24.96 -29.14 -7.94
CA ILE A 589 -25.43 -29.30 -6.55
C ILE A 589 -25.23 -27.96 -5.82
N ALA A 590 -26.33 -27.36 -5.37
CA ALA A 590 -26.36 -26.15 -4.55
C ALA A 590 -25.42 -26.25 -3.32
N PRO A 591 -24.60 -25.23 -3.02
CA PRO A 591 -23.75 -25.20 -1.83
C PRO A 591 -24.51 -25.16 -0.49
N ILE A 592 -23.76 -25.36 0.59
CA ILE A 592 -24.13 -24.77 1.89
C ILE A 592 -23.71 -23.29 1.85
N ASP A 593 -24.57 -22.43 2.38
CA ASP A 593 -24.36 -20.99 2.43
C ASP A 593 -23.00 -20.61 3.04
N VAL A 594 -22.28 -19.74 2.34
CA VAL A 594 -20.91 -19.25 2.58
C VAL A 594 -19.87 -20.35 2.88
N LYS A 595 -20.01 -21.56 2.32
CA LYS A 595 -19.03 -22.68 2.50
C LYS A 595 -18.22 -23.09 1.28
N ASP A 596 -18.60 -22.66 0.07
CA ASP A 596 -17.84 -22.99 -1.15
C ASP A 596 -16.86 -21.88 -1.57
N GLY A 597 -16.90 -20.71 -0.92
CA GLY A 597 -15.96 -19.61 -1.14
C GLY A 597 -16.04 -18.97 -2.54
N GLY A 598 -15.25 -17.94 -2.76
CA GLY A 598 -15.37 -17.06 -3.93
C GLY A 598 -15.57 -15.61 -3.50
N ILE A 599 -16.41 -14.86 -4.22
CA ILE A 599 -16.80 -13.51 -3.81
C ILE A 599 -17.56 -13.54 -2.46
N PRO A 600 -17.31 -12.61 -1.53
CA PRO A 600 -18.07 -12.54 -0.28
C PRO A 600 -19.58 -12.43 -0.52
N GLY A 601 -20.34 -13.39 0.01
CA GLY A 601 -21.81 -13.43 -0.06
C GLY A 601 -22.41 -14.23 -1.22
N GLY A 602 -21.66 -14.49 -2.30
CA GLY A 602 -22.12 -15.32 -3.42
C GLY A 602 -21.67 -16.77 -3.28
N ASN A 603 -22.59 -17.74 -3.42
CA ASN A 603 -22.28 -19.15 -3.20
C ASN A 603 -21.70 -19.81 -4.45
N ILE A 604 -20.56 -19.34 -4.96
CA ILE A 604 -19.99 -19.78 -6.25
C ILE A 604 -19.92 -21.32 -6.37
N ARG A 605 -20.42 -21.87 -7.48
CA ARG A 605 -20.42 -23.31 -7.77
C ARG A 605 -19.92 -23.65 -9.18
N VAL A 606 -19.69 -24.94 -9.40
CA VAL A 606 -19.59 -25.55 -10.74
C VAL A 606 -20.90 -26.28 -11.08
N ALA A 607 -21.26 -26.29 -12.35
CA ALA A 607 -22.49 -26.89 -12.86
C ALA A 607 -22.30 -27.44 -14.29
N PHE A 608 -23.34 -28.07 -14.84
CA PHE A 608 -23.40 -28.50 -16.22
C PHE A 608 -24.67 -27.99 -16.92
N ILE A 609 -24.52 -27.57 -18.17
CA ILE A 609 -25.62 -27.56 -19.15
C ILE A 609 -25.34 -28.59 -20.25
N TYR A 610 -26.37 -29.31 -20.71
CA TYR A 610 -26.21 -30.40 -21.67
C TYR A 610 -27.39 -30.50 -22.64
N ASN A 611 -27.12 -30.88 -23.89
CA ASN A 611 -28.09 -30.84 -24.97
C ASN A 611 -28.93 -32.16 -25.00
N PRO A 612 -30.23 -32.13 -24.64
CA PRO A 612 -31.04 -33.34 -24.50
C PRO A 612 -31.26 -34.09 -25.83
N ASP A 613 -31.14 -33.41 -26.98
CA ASP A 613 -31.20 -34.05 -28.31
C ASP A 613 -29.95 -34.89 -28.63
N ARG A 614 -28.91 -34.81 -27.79
CA ARG A 614 -27.58 -35.40 -28.04
C ARG A 614 -27.09 -36.28 -26.88
N VAL A 615 -27.36 -35.91 -25.64
CA VAL A 615 -26.94 -36.62 -24.43
C VAL A 615 -28.01 -36.54 -23.34
N SER A 616 -28.02 -37.51 -22.42
CA SER A 616 -28.81 -37.43 -21.19
C SER A 616 -27.92 -37.73 -19.99
N LEU A 617 -28.34 -37.31 -18.79
CA LEU A 617 -27.80 -37.89 -17.56
C LEU A 617 -28.10 -39.41 -17.51
N ALA A 618 -27.16 -40.20 -16.98
CA ALA A 618 -27.40 -41.60 -16.68
C ALA A 618 -28.34 -41.74 -15.46
N PRO A 619 -29.25 -42.73 -15.43
CA PRO A 619 -30.21 -42.88 -14.32
C PRO A 619 -29.54 -43.01 -12.95
N GLY A 620 -29.87 -42.10 -12.02
CA GLY A 620 -29.33 -42.04 -10.67
C GLY A 620 -30.07 -41.02 -9.79
N THR A 621 -29.64 -40.87 -8.54
CA THR A 621 -30.20 -39.92 -7.57
C THR A 621 -29.30 -38.69 -7.48
N LYS A 622 -29.84 -37.47 -7.60
CA LYS A 622 -29.08 -36.23 -7.37
C LYS A 622 -28.57 -36.18 -5.92
N GLY A 623 -27.28 -35.93 -5.72
CA GLY A 623 -26.67 -35.79 -4.39
C GLY A 623 -26.99 -34.46 -3.71
N THR A 624 -26.76 -34.38 -2.39
CA THR A 624 -26.82 -33.13 -1.62
C THR A 624 -25.43 -32.50 -1.43
N ALA A 625 -25.39 -31.26 -0.91
CA ALA A 625 -24.16 -30.50 -0.65
C ALA A 625 -23.12 -31.23 0.23
N THR A 626 -23.55 -32.18 1.08
CA THR A 626 -22.72 -32.92 2.05
C THR A 626 -22.51 -34.39 1.70
N GLN A 627 -23.12 -34.90 0.62
CA GLN A 627 -23.01 -36.30 0.25
C GLN A 627 -21.85 -36.53 -0.72
N ALA A 628 -20.85 -37.31 -0.27
CA ALA A 628 -19.79 -37.80 -1.13
C ALA A 628 -20.33 -38.79 -2.18
N VAL A 629 -19.94 -38.59 -3.43
CA VAL A 629 -20.18 -39.53 -4.53
C VAL A 629 -19.12 -40.64 -4.54
N GLU A 630 -19.55 -41.85 -4.89
CA GLU A 630 -18.70 -43.03 -5.09
C GLU A 630 -18.91 -43.54 -6.52
N TYR A 631 -17.94 -44.30 -7.06
CA TYR A 631 -18.13 -45.05 -8.30
C TYR A 631 -18.10 -46.56 -8.02
N LYS A 632 -19.18 -47.28 -8.36
CA LYS A 632 -19.36 -48.71 -8.08
C LYS A 632 -20.22 -49.40 -9.14
N ASN A 633 -19.73 -50.49 -9.73
CA ASN A 633 -20.39 -51.27 -10.79
C ASN A 633 -20.68 -50.45 -12.05
N GLY A 634 -19.70 -49.70 -12.54
CA GLY A 634 -19.77 -48.93 -13.77
C GLY A 634 -20.70 -47.71 -13.71
N LYS A 635 -20.99 -47.18 -12.51
CA LYS A 635 -21.88 -46.03 -12.30
C LYS A 635 -21.49 -45.23 -11.06
N LEU A 636 -21.91 -43.96 -11.02
CA LEU A 636 -21.89 -43.15 -9.81
C LEU A 636 -22.98 -43.63 -8.82
N SER A 637 -22.74 -43.47 -7.52
CA SER A 637 -23.75 -43.65 -6.46
C SER A 637 -24.80 -42.54 -6.46
N LEU A 638 -24.40 -41.33 -6.86
CA LEU A 638 -25.20 -40.12 -6.96
C LEU A 638 -24.93 -39.48 -8.33
N ASN A 639 -25.95 -39.03 -9.06
CA ASN A 639 -25.79 -38.40 -10.37
C ASN A 639 -26.67 -37.14 -10.51
N PRO A 640 -26.07 -35.93 -10.57
CA PRO A 640 -24.68 -35.65 -10.24
C PRO A 640 -24.40 -35.86 -8.74
N GLY A 641 -23.11 -35.83 -8.36
CA GLY A 641 -22.65 -35.96 -6.98
C GLY A 641 -21.34 -35.19 -6.74
N ARG A 642 -21.13 -34.70 -5.51
CA ARG A 642 -19.90 -33.97 -5.12
C ARG A 642 -18.81 -34.94 -4.67
N ILE A 643 -17.56 -34.67 -5.04
CA ILE A 643 -16.39 -35.44 -4.59
C ILE A 643 -16.00 -34.97 -3.18
N ASP A 644 -16.04 -35.89 -2.21
CA ASP A 644 -15.68 -35.69 -0.78
C ASP A 644 -15.96 -34.28 -0.21
N PRO A 645 -17.21 -33.77 -0.28
CA PRO A 645 -17.52 -32.36 -0.03
C PRO A 645 -17.34 -31.91 1.43
N THR A 646 -17.09 -32.85 2.35
CA THR A 646 -16.83 -32.61 3.76
C THR A 646 -15.34 -32.59 4.11
N ASN A 647 -14.45 -32.77 3.14
CA ASN A 647 -13.00 -32.75 3.37
C ASN A 647 -12.52 -31.34 3.76
N PRO A 648 -11.68 -31.18 4.81
CA PRO A 648 -11.11 -29.88 5.18
C PRO A 648 -10.35 -29.17 4.06
N ALA A 649 -9.80 -29.89 3.07
CA ALA A 649 -9.18 -29.28 1.90
C ALA A 649 -10.12 -28.37 1.09
N PHE A 650 -11.44 -28.55 1.21
CA PHE A 650 -12.46 -27.69 0.57
C PHE A 650 -12.98 -26.55 1.47
N GLU A 651 -12.32 -26.23 2.59
CA GLU A 651 -12.64 -25.04 3.37
C GLU A 651 -12.43 -23.78 2.50
N ASN A 652 -13.50 -22.98 2.37
CA ASN A 652 -13.57 -21.79 1.50
C ASN A 652 -13.21 -22.05 0.02
N SER A 653 -13.41 -23.28 -0.47
CA SER A 653 -13.12 -23.67 -1.86
C SER A 653 -14.27 -24.49 -2.49
N ARG A 654 -14.40 -24.38 -3.82
CA ARG A 654 -15.47 -24.99 -4.61
C ARG A 654 -15.30 -26.51 -4.62
N LYS A 655 -16.40 -27.25 -4.49
CA LYS A 655 -16.39 -28.71 -4.34
C LYS A 655 -16.69 -29.39 -5.69
N PRO A 656 -15.76 -30.18 -6.26
CA PRO A 656 -15.89 -30.77 -7.59
C PRO A 656 -17.16 -31.61 -7.79
N LEU A 657 -17.74 -31.51 -8.97
CA LEU A 657 -19.03 -32.11 -9.32
C LEU A 657 -18.85 -33.17 -10.41
N ALA A 658 -19.12 -34.43 -10.07
CA ALA A 658 -19.13 -35.54 -11.01
C ALA A 658 -20.55 -35.78 -11.56
N ALA A 659 -20.67 -35.87 -12.89
CA ALA A 659 -21.89 -36.23 -13.59
C ALA A 659 -21.60 -37.32 -14.64
N GLN A 660 -22.38 -38.40 -14.65
CA GLN A 660 -22.31 -39.44 -15.66
C GLN A 660 -23.40 -39.21 -16.72
N PHE A 661 -22.97 -39.11 -17.97
CA PHE A 661 -23.82 -38.92 -19.14
C PHE A 661 -23.86 -40.16 -20.03
N MET A 662 -24.96 -40.30 -20.77
CA MET A 662 -25.15 -41.29 -21.83
C MET A 662 -25.00 -40.62 -23.20
N PHE A 663 -24.15 -41.15 -24.07
CA PHE A 663 -24.00 -40.74 -25.47
C PHE A 663 -24.00 -41.97 -26.38
N ASN A 664 -25.01 -42.10 -27.26
CA ASN A 664 -25.21 -43.29 -28.11
C ASN A 664 -25.28 -44.64 -27.37
N GLY A 665 -25.63 -44.64 -26.07
CA GLY A 665 -25.62 -45.83 -25.21
C GLY A 665 -24.29 -46.07 -24.48
N GLU A 666 -23.21 -45.38 -24.85
CA GLU A 666 -21.96 -45.36 -24.10
C GLU A 666 -22.03 -44.40 -22.91
N LYS A 667 -21.27 -44.69 -21.86
CA LYS A 667 -21.13 -43.83 -20.68
C LYS A 667 -19.90 -42.94 -20.77
N VAL A 668 -20.02 -41.71 -20.28
CA VAL A 668 -18.89 -40.83 -19.95
C VAL A 668 -19.13 -40.15 -18.60
N THR A 669 -18.14 -40.19 -17.72
CA THR A 669 -18.16 -39.45 -16.45
C THR A 669 -17.41 -38.14 -16.65
N VAL A 670 -18.12 -37.02 -16.61
CA VAL A 670 -17.54 -35.67 -16.68
C VAL A 670 -17.46 -35.11 -15.27
N ILE A 671 -16.33 -34.49 -14.93
CA ILE A 671 -16.07 -33.95 -13.59
C ILE A 671 -15.66 -32.49 -13.74
N ALA A 672 -16.51 -31.58 -13.27
CA ALA A 672 -16.24 -30.15 -13.26
C ALA A 672 -15.52 -29.75 -11.98
N ASN A 673 -14.49 -28.91 -12.12
CA ASN A 673 -13.63 -28.44 -11.05
C ASN A 673 -13.57 -26.91 -11.05
N HIS A 674 -13.38 -26.35 -9.87
CA HIS A 674 -12.90 -24.99 -9.68
C HIS A 674 -12.05 -25.04 -8.42
N PHE A 675 -10.73 -24.93 -8.53
CA PHE A 675 -9.84 -25.02 -7.37
C PHE A 675 -9.76 -23.66 -6.63
N ASN A 676 -9.02 -23.60 -5.52
CA ASN A 676 -8.79 -22.33 -4.83
C ASN A 676 -7.85 -21.43 -5.65
N SER A 677 -8.16 -20.13 -5.64
CA SER A 677 -7.41 -19.14 -6.42
C SER A 677 -5.96 -18.98 -5.98
N LYS A 678 -5.12 -18.41 -6.85
CA LYS A 678 -3.75 -17.98 -6.53
C LYS A 678 -3.68 -16.77 -5.57
N GLY A 679 -4.82 -16.19 -5.18
CA GLY A 679 -4.88 -15.12 -4.18
C GLY A 679 -4.28 -15.53 -2.83
N GLY A 680 -3.34 -14.73 -2.33
CA GLY A 680 -2.52 -15.06 -1.15
C GLY A 680 -1.15 -15.67 -1.49
N ASP A 681 -0.88 -15.98 -2.77
CA ASP A 681 0.50 -16.13 -3.26
C ASP A 681 1.17 -14.76 -3.30
N GLN A 682 2.47 -14.68 -3.01
CA GLN A 682 3.23 -13.43 -3.04
C GLN A 682 3.54 -12.96 -4.48
N PRO A 683 3.72 -11.65 -4.71
CA PRO A 683 3.94 -11.09 -6.06
C PRO A 683 5.32 -11.44 -6.63
N MET A 684 5.37 -11.50 -7.97
CA MET A 684 6.59 -11.80 -8.74
C MET A 684 7.71 -10.76 -8.51
N PHE A 685 7.43 -9.47 -8.65
CA PHE A 685 8.36 -8.39 -8.30
C PHE A 685 8.16 -7.94 -6.84
N GLY A 686 8.24 -8.90 -5.91
CA GLY A 686 8.13 -8.66 -4.47
C GLY A 686 9.48 -8.71 -3.74
N LYS A 687 9.52 -8.17 -2.52
CA LYS A 687 10.73 -8.14 -1.66
C LYS A 687 11.05 -9.45 -0.93
N ASN A 688 10.43 -10.56 -1.31
CA ASN A 688 10.72 -11.89 -0.79
C ASN A 688 10.85 -12.82 -2.01
N GLN A 689 12.03 -13.43 -2.20
CA GLN A 689 12.30 -14.24 -3.37
C GLN A 689 12.77 -15.67 -2.97
N PRO A 690 12.43 -16.70 -3.75
CA PRO A 690 11.31 -16.73 -4.69
C PRO A 690 9.96 -16.48 -3.95
N PRO A 691 8.89 -16.05 -4.65
CA PRO A 691 7.65 -15.66 -3.98
C PRO A 691 6.95 -16.82 -3.27
N VAL A 692 6.48 -16.61 -2.04
CA VAL A 692 5.79 -17.66 -1.25
C VAL A 692 4.39 -17.95 -1.81
N LEU A 693 4.21 -19.11 -2.43
CA LEU A 693 2.96 -19.60 -3.02
C LEU A 693 2.04 -20.26 -1.99
N SER A 694 1.54 -19.48 -1.02
CA SER A 694 0.79 -20.02 0.14
C SER A 694 -0.48 -20.80 -0.23
N SER A 695 -1.10 -20.50 -1.37
CA SER A 695 -2.35 -21.12 -1.84
C SER A 695 -2.14 -22.45 -2.60
N GLU A 696 -0.90 -22.76 -3.02
CA GLU A 696 -0.58 -24.02 -3.71
C GLU A 696 -0.81 -25.24 -2.82
N VAL A 697 -0.58 -25.11 -1.51
CA VAL A 697 -0.77 -26.18 -0.52
C VAL A 697 -2.22 -26.71 -0.53
N GLN A 698 -3.21 -25.84 -0.71
CA GLN A 698 -4.61 -26.25 -0.81
C GLN A 698 -4.92 -26.87 -2.20
N ARG A 699 -4.37 -26.31 -3.30
CA ARG A 699 -4.54 -26.88 -4.65
C ARG A 699 -4.02 -28.31 -4.72
N LEU A 700 -2.85 -28.58 -4.13
CA LEU A 700 -2.27 -29.93 -4.05
C LEU A 700 -3.13 -30.93 -3.28
N GLN A 701 -3.74 -30.51 -2.15
CA GLN A 701 -4.65 -31.38 -1.40
C GLN A 701 -5.92 -31.70 -2.19
N ILE A 702 -6.51 -30.69 -2.85
CA ILE A 702 -7.69 -30.87 -3.71
C ILE A 702 -7.36 -31.77 -4.91
N ALA A 703 -6.22 -31.54 -5.57
CA ALA A 703 -5.72 -32.36 -6.68
C ALA A 703 -5.67 -33.84 -6.32
N GLY A 704 -5.06 -34.18 -5.17
CA GLY A 704 -4.97 -35.56 -4.69
C GLY A 704 -6.33 -36.18 -4.36
N ILE A 705 -7.28 -35.41 -3.81
CA ILE A 705 -8.64 -35.89 -3.53
C ILE A 705 -9.37 -36.24 -4.84
N VAL A 706 -9.32 -35.37 -5.84
CA VAL A 706 -9.95 -35.60 -7.14
C VAL A 706 -9.28 -36.75 -7.89
N ASN A 707 -7.95 -36.84 -7.85
CA ASN A 707 -7.23 -37.95 -8.48
C ASN A 707 -7.53 -39.30 -7.81
N ASN A 708 -7.67 -39.35 -6.47
CA ASN A 708 -8.11 -40.55 -5.76
C ASN A 708 -9.53 -40.99 -6.16
N PHE A 709 -10.44 -40.04 -6.42
CA PHE A 709 -11.76 -40.37 -6.98
C PHE A 709 -11.64 -40.93 -8.41
N VAL A 710 -10.82 -40.34 -9.28
CA VAL A 710 -10.55 -40.87 -10.63
C VAL A 710 -9.94 -42.28 -10.57
N LYS A 711 -8.98 -42.52 -9.67
CA LYS A 711 -8.42 -43.86 -9.40
C LYS A 711 -9.51 -44.86 -8.99
N SER A 712 -10.49 -44.45 -8.19
CA SER A 712 -11.63 -45.32 -7.83
C SER A 712 -12.48 -45.70 -9.06
N ILE A 713 -12.74 -44.76 -9.98
CA ILE A 713 -13.42 -45.04 -11.25
C ILE A 713 -12.61 -46.05 -12.07
N LYS A 714 -11.29 -45.84 -12.21
CA LYS A 714 -10.42 -46.71 -13.03
C LYS A 714 -10.17 -48.08 -12.41
N ALA A 715 -10.34 -48.25 -11.09
CA ALA A 715 -10.25 -49.53 -10.40
C ALA A 715 -11.51 -50.39 -10.56
N ASP A 716 -12.70 -49.78 -10.53
CA ASP A 716 -13.99 -50.46 -10.79
C ASP A 716 -14.19 -50.73 -12.30
N ASP A 717 -13.81 -49.78 -13.15
CA ASP A 717 -13.86 -49.91 -14.61
C ASP A 717 -12.60 -49.33 -15.31
N PRO A 718 -11.61 -50.19 -15.62
CA PRO A 718 -10.42 -49.81 -16.38
C PRO A 718 -10.69 -49.24 -17.78
N LYS A 719 -11.87 -49.48 -18.39
CA LYS A 719 -12.28 -48.88 -19.68
C LYS A 719 -13.00 -47.53 -19.51
N ALA A 720 -13.51 -47.19 -18.32
CA ALA A 720 -14.34 -46.01 -18.08
C ALA A 720 -13.82 -44.75 -18.77
N ASN A 721 -14.71 -44.08 -19.49
CA ASN A 721 -14.45 -42.81 -20.16
C ASN A 721 -14.60 -41.69 -19.11
N VAL A 722 -13.49 -41.05 -18.73
CA VAL A 722 -13.49 -39.94 -17.77
C VAL A 722 -12.97 -38.67 -18.43
N VAL A 723 -13.64 -37.55 -18.18
CA VAL A 723 -13.25 -36.21 -18.62
C VAL A 723 -13.28 -35.28 -17.41
N LEU A 724 -12.11 -34.94 -16.88
CA LEU A 724 -11.93 -33.82 -15.97
C LEU A 724 -11.94 -32.52 -16.78
N LEU A 725 -12.63 -31.50 -16.29
CA LEU A 725 -12.58 -30.15 -16.83
C LEU A 725 -12.68 -29.12 -15.72
N GLY A 726 -12.32 -27.88 -16.03
CA GLY A 726 -12.56 -26.74 -15.17
C GLY A 726 -11.38 -25.80 -15.05
N ASP A 727 -11.53 -24.84 -14.14
CA ASP A 727 -10.47 -23.93 -13.71
C ASP A 727 -9.69 -24.57 -12.55
N PHE A 728 -8.43 -24.91 -12.79
CA PHE A 728 -7.53 -25.52 -11.79
C PHE A 728 -6.69 -24.46 -11.05
N ASN A 729 -6.79 -23.18 -11.43
CA ASN A 729 -6.07 -22.04 -10.87
C ASN A 729 -4.54 -22.25 -10.78
N ASP A 730 -3.99 -22.99 -11.73
CA ASP A 730 -2.56 -23.34 -11.82
C ASP A 730 -2.22 -23.82 -13.23
N PHE A 731 -0.93 -23.84 -13.59
CA PHE A 731 -0.46 -24.01 -14.98
C PHE A 731 -0.18 -25.48 -15.36
N GLU A 732 0.00 -25.80 -16.66
CA GLU A 732 0.15 -27.20 -17.14
C GLU A 732 1.45 -27.92 -16.74
N PHE A 733 2.29 -27.24 -15.96
CA PHE A 733 3.61 -27.65 -15.50
C PHE A 733 3.79 -27.58 -13.97
N THR A 734 2.75 -27.25 -13.20
CA THR A 734 2.83 -27.14 -11.73
C THR A 734 2.59 -28.49 -11.03
N PRO A 735 3.03 -28.64 -9.77
CA PRO A 735 2.77 -29.84 -8.96
C PRO A 735 1.29 -30.22 -8.85
N ALA A 736 0.37 -29.25 -8.80
CA ALA A 736 -1.06 -29.52 -8.67
C ALA A 736 -1.67 -30.20 -9.92
N LEU A 737 -1.25 -29.79 -11.13
CA LEU A 737 -1.71 -30.43 -12.37
C LEU A 737 -1.11 -31.82 -12.56
N GLU A 738 0.15 -32.02 -12.15
CA GLU A 738 0.77 -33.35 -12.16
C GLU A 738 0.06 -34.33 -11.19
N GLU A 739 -0.28 -33.89 -9.97
CA GLU A 739 -1.01 -34.71 -8.99
C GLU A 739 -2.44 -35.03 -9.46
N VAL A 740 -3.20 -34.05 -10.00
CA VAL A 740 -4.59 -34.32 -10.43
C VAL A 740 -4.64 -35.27 -11.62
N LYS A 741 -3.66 -35.19 -12.52
CA LYS A 741 -3.49 -36.06 -13.69
C LYS A 741 -3.16 -37.50 -13.31
N GLY A 742 -2.20 -37.68 -12.39
CA GLY A 742 -1.71 -39.00 -11.96
C GLY A 742 -1.21 -39.88 -13.12
N ASN A 743 -1.51 -41.18 -13.06
CA ASN A 743 -1.22 -42.15 -14.13
C ASN A 743 -2.47 -42.48 -14.98
N GLU A 744 -3.63 -41.95 -14.59
CA GLU A 744 -4.95 -42.35 -15.07
C GLU A 744 -5.43 -41.48 -16.24
N LEU A 745 -5.00 -40.22 -16.26
CA LEU A 745 -5.40 -39.18 -17.20
C LEU A 745 -4.23 -38.72 -18.07
N SER A 746 -4.57 -38.00 -19.13
CA SER A 746 -3.69 -37.12 -19.89
C SER A 746 -4.33 -35.74 -19.97
N ASP A 747 -3.58 -34.68 -19.66
CA ASP A 747 -4.00 -33.32 -19.98
C ASP A 747 -3.97 -33.11 -21.49
N MET A 748 -5.07 -32.62 -22.05
CA MET A 748 -5.17 -32.30 -23.47
C MET A 748 -4.52 -30.95 -23.80
N ILE A 749 -4.32 -30.03 -22.85
CA ILE A 749 -3.60 -28.77 -23.09
C ILE A 749 -2.18 -29.06 -23.63
N GLN A 750 -1.55 -30.16 -23.20
CA GLN A 750 -0.24 -30.57 -23.70
C GLN A 750 -0.23 -31.01 -25.18
N GLU A 751 -1.39 -31.25 -25.80
CA GLU A 751 -1.53 -31.51 -27.25
C GLU A 751 -1.81 -30.22 -28.07
N VAL A 752 -2.12 -29.10 -27.40
CA VAL A 752 -2.28 -27.77 -28.03
C VAL A 752 -0.88 -27.22 -28.39
N PRO A 753 -0.69 -26.54 -29.55
CA PRO A 753 0.58 -25.90 -29.88
C PRO A 753 0.94 -24.82 -28.84
N TYR A 754 2.20 -24.73 -28.42
CA TYR A 754 2.61 -23.80 -27.35
C TYR A 754 2.15 -22.33 -27.56
N PRO A 755 2.23 -21.73 -28.76
CA PRO A 755 1.73 -20.37 -29.00
C PRO A 755 0.20 -20.17 -28.85
N GLU A 756 -0.57 -21.24 -28.70
CA GLU A 756 -2.03 -21.24 -28.47
C GLU A 756 -2.36 -21.60 -26.99
N ARG A 757 -1.37 -21.81 -26.12
CA ARG A 757 -1.58 -22.21 -24.71
C ARG A 757 -1.79 -21.01 -23.80
N TYR A 758 -3.01 -20.49 -23.80
CA TYR A 758 -3.45 -19.50 -22.83
C TYR A 758 -4.98 -19.53 -22.69
N SER A 759 -5.47 -19.49 -21.46
CA SER A 759 -6.88 -19.27 -21.14
C SER A 759 -7.11 -18.02 -20.27
N TYR A 760 -6.07 -17.42 -19.70
CA TYR A 760 -6.15 -16.30 -18.77
C TYR A 760 -5.06 -15.24 -19.05
N SER A 761 -5.24 -14.03 -18.52
CA SER A 761 -4.27 -12.92 -18.65
C SER A 761 -4.07 -12.23 -17.30
N TYR A 762 -2.85 -12.27 -16.77
CA TYR A 762 -2.50 -11.68 -15.48
C TYR A 762 -1.19 -10.90 -15.54
N GLN A 763 -1.24 -9.60 -15.22
CA GLN A 763 -0.06 -8.71 -15.14
C GLN A 763 0.83 -8.73 -16.40
N GLY A 764 0.25 -8.96 -17.59
CA GLY A 764 1.01 -9.08 -18.86
C GLY A 764 1.43 -10.49 -19.25
N ASN A 765 1.25 -11.49 -18.38
CA ASN A 765 1.44 -12.89 -18.72
C ASN A 765 0.13 -13.47 -19.29
N ALA A 766 0.20 -14.11 -20.45
CA ALA A 766 -0.79 -15.09 -20.86
C ALA A 766 -0.52 -16.42 -20.12
N GLN A 767 -1.57 -17.03 -19.57
CA GLN A 767 -1.49 -18.18 -18.67
C GLN A 767 -2.55 -19.21 -19.03
N VAL A 768 -2.31 -20.50 -18.79
CA VAL A 768 -3.38 -21.52 -18.75
C VAL A 768 -3.82 -21.70 -17.31
N LEU A 769 -5.12 -21.58 -17.05
CA LEU A 769 -5.76 -22.00 -15.80
C LEU A 769 -6.90 -23.02 -16.05
N ASP A 770 -7.46 -23.04 -17.27
CA ASP A 770 -8.51 -23.95 -17.69
C ASP A 770 -7.90 -25.19 -18.36
N HIS A 771 -8.21 -26.37 -17.83
CA HIS A 771 -7.71 -27.64 -18.38
C HIS A 771 -8.86 -28.57 -18.73
N ILE A 772 -8.61 -29.47 -19.69
CA ILE A 772 -9.43 -30.66 -19.89
C ILE A 772 -8.52 -31.89 -19.92
N LEU A 773 -8.62 -32.71 -18.88
CA LEU A 773 -7.86 -33.95 -18.74
C LEU A 773 -8.77 -35.14 -19.07
N VAL A 774 -8.35 -36.02 -19.97
CA VAL A 774 -9.14 -37.20 -20.36
C VAL A 774 -8.46 -38.49 -19.94
N SER A 775 -9.24 -39.53 -19.62
CA SER A 775 -8.67 -40.84 -19.28
C SER A 775 -7.83 -41.40 -20.42
N ASN A 776 -6.75 -42.10 -20.10
CA ASN A 776 -5.73 -42.50 -21.09
C ASN A 776 -6.26 -43.38 -22.25
N ASN A 777 -7.42 -44.02 -22.10
CA ASN A 777 -8.14 -44.72 -23.16
C ASN A 777 -8.84 -43.81 -24.21
N LEU A 778 -9.02 -42.52 -23.90
CA LEU A 778 -9.66 -41.50 -24.74
C LEU A 778 -8.66 -40.61 -25.51
N LYS A 779 -7.43 -40.40 -25.02
CA LYS A 779 -6.48 -39.40 -25.58
C LYS A 779 -6.39 -39.43 -27.11
N LYS A 780 -6.11 -40.61 -27.69
CA LYS A 780 -5.93 -40.80 -29.15
C LYS A 780 -7.21 -40.64 -29.99
N ASP A 781 -8.37 -40.57 -29.35
CA ASP A 781 -9.68 -40.38 -29.96
C ASP A 781 -10.30 -39.01 -29.56
N THR A 782 -9.49 -38.10 -29.00
CA THR A 782 -9.88 -36.77 -28.54
C THR A 782 -9.10 -35.69 -29.28
N ASN A 783 -9.80 -34.69 -29.84
CA ASN A 783 -9.19 -33.42 -30.25
C ASN A 783 -9.50 -32.35 -29.19
N VAL A 784 -8.70 -31.29 -29.14
CA VAL A 784 -8.83 -30.14 -28.23
C VAL A 784 -8.69 -28.83 -29.00
N ASP A 785 -9.30 -27.76 -28.49
CA ASP A 785 -9.24 -26.38 -28.99
C ASP A 785 -9.34 -25.46 -27.76
N ILE A 786 -8.49 -24.45 -27.62
CA ILE A 786 -8.71 -23.33 -26.68
C ILE A 786 -9.23 -22.19 -27.54
N VAL A 787 -10.42 -21.65 -27.23
CA VAL A 787 -11.13 -20.78 -28.17
C VAL A 787 -10.94 -19.33 -27.75
N HIS A 788 -9.92 -18.68 -28.32
CA HIS A 788 -9.46 -17.37 -27.87
C HIS A 788 -10.47 -16.26 -28.20
N ILE A 789 -11.25 -15.84 -27.20
CA ILE A 789 -12.39 -14.91 -27.35
C ILE A 789 -12.52 -13.89 -26.21
N ASN A 790 -11.74 -14.04 -25.14
CA ASN A 790 -11.91 -13.39 -23.85
C ASN A 790 -10.57 -12.90 -23.27
N SER A 791 -9.64 -13.79 -22.92
CA SER A 791 -8.55 -13.44 -21.99
C SER A 791 -7.62 -12.33 -22.49
N GLN A 792 -7.39 -12.31 -23.81
CA GLN A 792 -6.55 -11.34 -24.50
C GLN A 792 -7.33 -10.15 -25.07
N PHE A 793 -8.56 -9.92 -24.62
CA PHE A 793 -9.47 -8.88 -25.10
C PHE A 793 -10.01 -8.00 -23.94
N MET A 794 -10.68 -6.90 -24.30
CA MET A 794 -11.50 -6.08 -23.39
C MET A 794 -12.99 -6.23 -23.73
N GLU A 795 -13.90 -5.76 -22.87
CA GLU A 795 -15.35 -5.79 -23.13
C GLU A 795 -15.73 -5.10 -24.45
N GLN A 796 -15.08 -3.99 -24.79
CA GLN A 796 -15.27 -3.22 -26.02
C GLN A 796 -14.90 -4.02 -27.29
N HIS A 797 -14.04 -5.04 -27.14
CA HIS A 797 -13.69 -5.98 -28.20
C HIS A 797 -14.61 -7.23 -28.23
N GLY A 798 -15.58 -7.34 -27.31
CA GLY A 798 -16.55 -8.42 -27.22
C GLY A 798 -16.29 -9.46 -26.12
N ARG A 799 -15.33 -9.24 -25.21
CA ARG A 799 -15.03 -10.13 -24.07
C ARG A 799 -16.27 -10.39 -23.21
N ALA A 800 -16.50 -11.65 -22.85
CA ALA A 800 -17.68 -12.14 -22.11
C ALA A 800 -17.37 -12.64 -20.69
N SER A 801 -16.11 -13.00 -20.44
CA SER A 801 -15.52 -13.51 -19.20
C SER A 801 -14.03 -13.12 -19.19
N ASP A 802 -13.31 -13.27 -18.09
CA ASP A 802 -11.85 -13.16 -18.02
C ASP A 802 -11.11 -14.41 -18.52
N HIS A 803 -11.79 -15.55 -18.63
CA HIS A 803 -11.24 -16.82 -19.14
C HIS A 803 -11.65 -17.15 -20.59
N ASP A 804 -10.74 -17.70 -21.39
CA ASP A 804 -11.06 -18.37 -22.66
C ASP A 804 -11.57 -19.80 -22.42
N PRO A 805 -12.72 -20.19 -23.00
CA PRO A 805 -13.23 -21.55 -22.90
C PRO A 805 -12.38 -22.58 -23.67
N VAL A 806 -12.24 -23.76 -23.07
CA VAL A 806 -11.57 -24.93 -23.67
C VAL A 806 -12.62 -25.93 -24.16
N VAL A 807 -12.46 -26.48 -25.36
CA VAL A 807 -13.37 -27.48 -25.95
C VAL A 807 -12.62 -28.74 -26.34
N VAL A 808 -13.17 -29.90 -26.00
CA VAL A 808 -12.74 -31.19 -26.55
C VAL A 808 -13.81 -31.83 -27.44
N GLN A 809 -13.35 -32.51 -28.48
CA GLN A 809 -14.17 -33.37 -29.34
C GLN A 809 -13.74 -34.82 -29.15
N VAL A 810 -14.50 -35.56 -28.34
CA VAL A 810 -14.23 -36.94 -27.93
C VAL A 810 -15.01 -37.92 -28.81
N LYS A 811 -14.34 -38.95 -29.33
CA LYS A 811 -14.98 -40.12 -29.95
C LYS A 811 -14.95 -41.29 -28.96
N LEU A 812 -16.10 -41.57 -28.33
CA LEU A 812 -16.28 -42.77 -27.52
C LEU A 812 -16.15 -44.02 -28.40
N LYS A 813 -15.63 -45.11 -27.82
CA LYS A 813 -15.55 -46.41 -28.48
C LYS A 813 -16.80 -47.21 -28.12
N GLU A 814 -17.53 -47.65 -29.14
CA GLU A 814 -18.64 -48.59 -28.98
C GLU A 814 -18.10 -49.89 -28.38
N ASP A 815 -18.57 -50.32 -27.21
CA ASP A 815 -18.16 -51.60 -26.65
C ASP A 815 -18.80 -52.71 -27.49
N CYS A 816 -17.97 -53.57 -28.09
CA CYS A 816 -18.37 -54.58 -29.07
C CYS A 816 -19.14 -55.78 -28.47
N GLY A 817 -19.99 -55.52 -27.47
CA GLY A 817 -20.86 -56.49 -26.82
C GLY A 817 -21.79 -57.17 -27.84
N LEU A 818 -21.64 -58.48 -27.98
CA LEU A 818 -22.38 -59.31 -28.94
C LEU A 818 -23.84 -59.53 -28.54
N HIS A 819 -24.64 -58.46 -28.46
CA HIS A 819 -26.10 -58.53 -28.40
C HIS A 819 -26.69 -58.58 -29.80
N LYS A 820 -26.47 -59.73 -30.45
CA LYS A 820 -27.28 -60.19 -31.57
C LYS A 820 -28.73 -60.31 -31.11
N PHE A 821 -29.54 -59.30 -31.38
CA PHE A 821 -30.99 -59.42 -31.32
C PHE A 821 -31.43 -60.49 -32.33
N LYS A 822 -31.58 -61.73 -31.85
CA LYS A 822 -32.42 -62.72 -32.52
C LYS A 822 -33.83 -62.13 -32.56
N LYS A 823 -34.31 -61.77 -33.76
CA LYS A 823 -35.75 -61.67 -33.97
C LYS A 823 -36.36 -63.04 -33.63
N ALA A 824 -37.26 -63.06 -32.67
CA ALA A 824 -38.09 -64.22 -32.40
C ALA A 824 -39.39 -64.02 -33.21
N ASN A 825 -39.49 -64.78 -34.31
CA ASN A 825 -40.64 -64.91 -35.22
C ASN A 825 -41.30 -63.58 -35.63
#